data_AF-A0A1G3FFG7-F1
#
_entry.id   AF-A0A1G3FFG7-F1
#
_cell.length_a   1.000
_cell.length_b   1.000
_cell.length_c   1.000
_cell.angle_alpha   90.00
_cell.angle_beta   90.00
_cell.angle_gamma   90.00
#
_symmetry.space_group_name_H-M   'P 1'
#
loop_
_entity.id
_entity.type
_entity.pdbx_description
1 polymer ?
#
loop_
_entity_poly.entity_id
_entity_poly.type
_entity_poly.pdbx_seq_one_letter_code
_entity_poly.pdbx_strand_id
1 'polypeptide(L)'
;MTNSLLEQLPEIVREGRKQAEKILESLEGRHRVSLQTREWVLPSKDTRDGDWITSANRQAHLNDEDSVDWTNRLIYGDNLLAMAALLAGDEHTPSLRGKVDLIYIDPPFDSKADYRTKVSLPGVELEQKPTVIEQFAYSDTWSDGTASYLAMIVPRLIVMRELLSDRGSLCVHIGMQVSHYVKIVADEIFGKNNFNTEVTWSYGTPSGGRAAGNKIVKAHEYLLWYTKNYGEHVYHKEYLPYSEKYLADRFTETDEDGRRYRTREREKGRFERQYLDESKGVPLSTVWTDVKQLYAYHLLKRKREETGYDTQKPEALLERVIATSTDEDSLVMDFFGGSGTTAAVAEKLGRRWITTDLGKPACMIMRKRLIDQGAKPFLYQAIGDYQVEAAKSSLGRKFRVGDLSGIVLSLYGALPLQPEDNPLRNLGAVVYGGKKTLVLVDSPNKLTGDATLRKAIAQREHLLGGWDRVVVLGWNFEPSIGQSITALNDPRLEVLVIPPDLLDRLRKKGGIEKLRGQVRFSSLQYLTIKPVRRQRSGDEEQLQVALDNYVLLSPEAINLDEDNRRKLLKVANAEPLALIEYWAVDPDYDGAVFRSVWQDYRGNTANDDDPLRVVTEANFNVPHKAGERRVCVRVVDVFGFEAEVVQVVAGSRP
;
A
#
# COMPACT_ATOMS: atom_id res chain seq x y z
N MET A 1 16.85 16.93 -32.58
CA MET A 1 15.44 17.09 -32.19
C MET A 1 15.08 15.87 -31.39
N THR A 2 14.51 16.02 -30.20
CA THR A 2 13.89 14.91 -29.47
C THR A 2 12.72 14.39 -30.32
N ASN A 3 12.62 13.07 -30.52
CA ASN A 3 11.52 12.47 -31.28
C ASN A 3 10.18 12.89 -30.68
N SER A 4 9.16 13.12 -31.50
CA SER A 4 7.81 13.41 -31.01
C SER A 4 7.22 12.20 -30.28
N LEU A 5 6.23 12.43 -29.41
CA LEU A 5 5.55 11.33 -28.70
C LEU A 5 4.91 10.32 -29.67
N LEU A 6 4.40 10.79 -30.82
CA LEU A 6 3.81 9.92 -31.84
C LEU A 6 4.85 8.99 -32.48
N GLU A 7 6.07 9.48 -32.71
CA GLU A 7 7.19 8.66 -33.21
C GLU A 7 7.70 7.68 -32.16
N GLN A 8 7.63 8.05 -30.87
CA GLN A 8 8.04 7.19 -29.77
C GLN A 8 7.00 6.12 -29.40
N LEU A 9 5.71 6.38 -29.64
CA LEU A 9 4.61 5.52 -29.18
C LEU A 9 4.75 4.04 -29.60
N PRO A 10 5.08 3.71 -30.87
CA PRO A 10 5.27 2.31 -31.27
C PRO A 10 6.40 1.62 -30.49
N GLU A 11 7.50 2.34 -30.21
CA GLU A 11 8.62 1.82 -29.44
C GLU A 11 8.24 1.60 -27.97
N ILE A 12 7.53 2.57 -27.37
CA ILE A 12 7.02 2.47 -26.00
C ILE A 12 6.12 1.24 -25.85
N VAL A 13 5.18 1.03 -26.79
CA VAL A 13 4.29 -0.13 -26.78
C VAL A 13 5.08 -1.43 -26.95
N ARG A 14 6.05 -1.47 -27.87
CA ARG A 14 6.90 -2.65 -28.13
C ARG A 14 7.73 -3.04 -26.90
N GLU A 15 8.40 -2.10 -26.26
CA GLU A 15 9.19 -2.38 -25.06
C GLU A 15 8.30 -2.74 -23.85
N GLY A 16 7.13 -2.10 -23.73
CA GLY A 16 6.14 -2.48 -22.71
C GLY A 16 5.61 -3.91 -22.89
N ARG A 17 5.32 -4.34 -24.13
CA ARG A 17 4.95 -5.73 -24.45
C ARG A 17 6.06 -6.71 -24.06
N LYS A 18 7.30 -6.40 -24.44
CA LYS A 18 8.48 -7.22 -24.10
C LYS A 18 8.70 -7.32 -22.58
N GLN A 19 8.46 -6.23 -21.85
CA GLN A 19 8.54 -6.25 -20.39
C GLN A 19 7.44 -7.14 -19.78
N ALA A 20 6.19 -7.01 -20.25
CA ALA A 20 5.09 -7.85 -19.79
C ALA A 20 5.32 -9.33 -20.13
N GLU A 21 5.76 -9.66 -21.34
CA GLU A 21 6.10 -11.02 -21.77
C GLU A 21 7.17 -11.64 -20.86
N LYS A 22 8.24 -10.90 -20.57
CA LYS A 22 9.28 -11.36 -19.63
C LYS A 22 8.75 -11.62 -18.22
N ILE A 23 7.77 -10.83 -17.76
CA ILE A 23 7.10 -11.06 -16.47
C ILE A 23 6.27 -12.35 -16.53
N LEU A 24 5.52 -12.56 -17.61
CA LEU A 24 4.68 -13.75 -17.77
C LEU A 24 5.52 -15.03 -17.90
N GLU A 25 6.66 -14.98 -18.58
CA GLU A 25 7.63 -16.08 -18.68
C GLU A 25 8.27 -16.43 -17.33
N SER A 26 8.46 -15.44 -16.45
CA SER A 26 9.13 -15.67 -15.16
C SER A 26 8.24 -16.29 -14.08
N LEU A 27 6.92 -16.35 -14.31
CA LEU A 27 5.93 -16.87 -13.35
C LEU A 27 6.13 -18.36 -13.02
N GLU A 28 6.66 -19.13 -13.96
CA GLU A 28 6.91 -20.59 -13.81
C GLU A 28 8.32 -20.89 -13.28
N GLY A 29 9.15 -19.86 -13.07
CA GLY A 29 10.54 -20.01 -12.65
C GLY A 29 10.70 -20.33 -11.15
N ARG A 30 11.80 -21.00 -10.79
CA ARG A 30 12.20 -21.24 -9.39
C ARG A 30 12.44 -19.97 -8.57
N HIS A 31 12.57 -18.82 -9.23
CA HIS A 31 12.78 -17.50 -8.61
C HIS A 31 11.62 -16.55 -8.93
N ARG A 32 10.41 -17.09 -9.11
CA ARG A 32 9.20 -16.28 -9.33
C ARG A 32 8.97 -15.34 -8.15
N VAL A 33 8.43 -14.16 -8.46
CA VAL A 33 8.03 -13.18 -7.44
C VAL A 33 6.91 -13.79 -6.60
N SER A 34 7.00 -13.65 -5.28
CA SER A 34 6.02 -14.15 -4.33
C SER A 34 5.60 -13.05 -3.36
N LEU A 35 4.38 -13.21 -2.82
CA LEU A 35 3.89 -12.36 -1.75
C LEU A 35 4.29 -12.97 -0.41
N GLN A 36 4.84 -12.14 0.47
CA GLN A 36 5.13 -12.52 1.85
C GLN A 36 4.05 -11.91 2.73
N THR A 37 3.31 -12.75 3.44
CA THR A 37 2.35 -12.29 4.46
C THR A 37 3.13 -11.73 5.65
N ARG A 38 2.99 -10.42 5.86
CA ARG A 38 3.62 -9.71 6.98
C ARG A 38 2.72 -9.70 8.20
N GLU A 39 1.41 -9.62 7.96
CA GLU A 39 0.40 -9.51 9.01
C GLU A 39 -0.91 -10.12 8.54
N TRP A 40 -1.55 -10.86 9.44
CA TRP A 40 -2.97 -11.12 9.35
C TRP A 40 -3.69 -10.12 10.24
N VAL A 41 -4.34 -9.15 9.60
CA VAL A 41 -5.05 -8.07 10.29
C VAL A 41 -6.41 -8.58 10.72
N LEU A 42 -6.66 -8.58 12.02
CA LEU A 42 -7.96 -8.90 12.61
C LEU A 42 -8.57 -7.60 13.16
N PRO A 43 -9.33 -6.82 12.38
CA PRO A 43 -9.82 -5.50 12.81
C PRO A 43 -10.42 -5.51 14.22
N SER A 44 -9.72 -4.84 15.15
CA SER A 44 -9.98 -4.86 16.59
C SER A 44 -9.36 -3.62 17.24
N LYS A 45 -9.83 -2.45 16.79
CA LYS A 45 -9.36 -1.18 17.31
C LYS A 45 -9.69 -1.03 18.80
N ASP A 46 -8.78 -0.39 19.52
CA ASP A 46 -8.94 -0.08 20.93
C ASP A 46 -10.12 0.88 21.16
N THR A 47 -10.95 0.61 22.15
CA THR A 47 -12.16 1.40 22.48
C THR A 47 -12.44 1.38 24.00
N ARG A 48 -13.10 2.43 24.52
CA ARG A 48 -13.37 2.61 25.98
C ARG A 48 -14.25 1.50 26.54
N ASP A 49 -15.18 1.01 25.73
CA ASP A 49 -16.05 -0.11 26.06
C ASP A 49 -15.44 -1.37 25.48
N GLY A 50 -14.96 -2.29 26.32
CA GLY A 50 -14.46 -3.59 25.85
C GLY A 50 -15.53 -4.29 25.02
N ASP A 51 -15.35 -4.30 23.70
CA ASP A 51 -16.41 -4.73 22.80
C ASP A 51 -16.50 -6.26 22.77
N TRP A 52 -17.38 -6.79 23.62
CA TRP A 52 -17.70 -8.20 23.74
C TRP A 52 -18.23 -8.81 22.43
N ILE A 53 -18.84 -8.00 21.54
CA ILE A 53 -19.30 -8.44 20.22
C ILE A 53 -18.10 -8.64 19.29
N THR A 54 -17.15 -7.70 19.31
CA THR A 54 -15.89 -7.81 18.58
C THR A 54 -15.02 -8.95 19.14
N SER A 55 -15.09 -9.26 20.44
CA SER A 55 -14.44 -10.45 21.05
C SER A 55 -15.04 -11.78 20.57
N ALA A 56 -16.36 -11.87 20.40
CA ALA A 56 -17.03 -13.08 19.91
C ALA A 56 -16.75 -13.32 18.41
N ASN A 57 -16.79 -12.28 17.57
CA ASN A 57 -16.40 -12.38 16.15
C ASN A 57 -14.90 -12.70 15.99
N ARG A 58 -14.03 -12.18 16.88
CA ARG A 58 -12.61 -12.56 16.95
C ARG A 58 -12.40 -14.05 17.25
N GLN A 59 -13.14 -14.61 18.21
CA GLN A 59 -13.06 -16.04 18.52
C GLN A 59 -13.58 -16.93 17.39
N ALA A 60 -14.63 -16.48 16.67
CA ALA A 60 -15.12 -17.20 15.50
C ALA A 60 -14.03 -17.27 14.42
N HIS A 61 -13.41 -16.13 14.06
CA HIS A 61 -12.41 -16.08 13.00
C HIS A 61 -11.05 -16.72 13.34
N LEU A 62 -10.63 -16.73 14.61
CA LEU A 62 -9.43 -17.45 15.05
C LEU A 62 -9.61 -18.98 15.03
N ASN A 63 -10.85 -19.46 15.18
CA ASN A 63 -11.19 -20.90 15.13
C ASN A 63 -11.59 -21.37 13.72
N ASP A 64 -11.80 -20.44 12.77
CA ASP A 64 -12.23 -20.68 11.38
C ASP A 64 -11.08 -20.59 10.36
N GLU A 65 -9.80 -20.69 10.78
CA GLU A 65 -8.66 -20.75 9.83
C GLU A 65 -8.86 -21.85 8.76
N ASP A 66 -9.64 -22.90 9.07
CA ASP A 66 -9.98 -24.01 8.16
C ASP A 66 -11.26 -23.82 7.31
N SER A 67 -12.04 -22.74 7.48
CA SER A 67 -13.35 -22.56 6.80
C SER A 67 -13.46 -21.34 5.85
N VAL A 68 -12.45 -20.47 5.82
CA VAL A 68 -12.49 -19.25 5.00
C VAL A 68 -11.88 -19.49 3.60
N ASP A 69 -12.74 -19.69 2.60
CA ASP A 69 -12.35 -19.87 1.18
C ASP A 69 -11.58 -18.67 0.57
N TRP A 70 -11.67 -17.48 1.18
CA TRP A 70 -11.01 -16.27 0.68
C TRP A 70 -10.67 -15.25 1.76
N THR A 71 -9.45 -14.72 1.72
CA THR A 71 -9.03 -13.58 2.55
C THR A 71 -8.62 -12.40 1.67
N ASN A 72 -9.21 -11.23 1.94
CA ASN A 72 -8.90 -9.97 1.24
C ASN A 72 -7.45 -9.52 1.49
N ARG A 73 -6.88 -8.69 0.60
CA ARG A 73 -5.42 -8.42 0.62
C ARG A 73 -5.06 -6.97 0.34
N LEU A 74 -4.22 -6.42 1.21
CA LEU A 74 -3.50 -5.16 1.02
C LEU A 74 -2.02 -5.49 0.77
N ILE A 75 -1.50 -5.13 -0.40
CA ILE A 75 -0.12 -5.44 -0.82
C ILE A 75 0.72 -4.17 -0.87
N TYR A 76 1.79 -4.13 -0.09
CA TYR A 76 2.83 -3.12 -0.18
C TYR A 76 3.89 -3.52 -1.22
N GLY A 77 4.08 -2.67 -2.23
CA GLY A 77 5.13 -2.84 -3.23
C GLY A 77 4.77 -2.29 -4.61
N ASP A 78 5.66 -2.51 -5.59
CA ASP A 78 5.40 -2.10 -6.97
C ASP A 78 4.25 -2.93 -7.56
N ASN A 79 3.22 -2.24 -8.04
CA ASN A 79 2.00 -2.86 -8.53
C ASN A 79 2.21 -3.82 -9.73
N LEU A 80 3.24 -3.63 -10.57
CA LEU A 80 3.53 -4.55 -11.66
C LEU A 80 4.05 -5.89 -11.13
N LEU A 81 4.90 -5.84 -10.11
CA LEU A 81 5.39 -7.04 -9.43
C LEU A 81 4.30 -7.69 -8.56
N ALA A 82 3.41 -6.90 -7.95
CA ALA A 82 2.27 -7.43 -7.20
C ALA A 82 1.36 -8.23 -8.14
N MET A 83 1.02 -7.68 -9.30
CA MET A 83 0.25 -8.38 -10.32
C MET A 83 0.95 -9.65 -10.82
N ALA A 84 2.28 -9.61 -10.99
CA ALA A 84 3.06 -10.80 -11.34
C ALA A 84 2.92 -11.90 -10.28
N ALA A 85 3.06 -11.56 -9.00
CA ALA A 85 2.90 -12.51 -7.91
C ALA A 85 1.47 -13.09 -7.85
N LEU A 86 0.44 -12.27 -8.07
CA LEU A 86 -0.95 -12.71 -8.13
C LEU A 86 -1.24 -13.64 -9.32
N LEU A 87 -0.59 -13.41 -10.48
CA LEU A 87 -0.65 -14.32 -11.61
C LEU A 87 0.11 -15.63 -11.35
N ALA A 88 1.22 -15.59 -10.61
CA ALA A 88 1.98 -16.78 -10.27
C ALA A 88 1.24 -17.70 -9.27
N GLY A 89 0.51 -17.09 -8.33
CA GLY A 89 -0.02 -17.79 -7.17
C GLY A 89 1.07 -18.30 -6.22
N ASP A 90 0.66 -18.83 -5.08
CA ASP A 90 1.49 -19.45 -4.05
C ASP A 90 0.82 -20.71 -3.49
N GLU A 91 1.38 -21.28 -2.43
CA GLU A 91 0.90 -22.53 -1.82
C GLU A 91 -0.53 -22.40 -1.26
N HIS A 92 -0.93 -21.19 -0.83
CA HIS A 92 -2.23 -20.92 -0.23
C HIS A 92 -3.19 -20.20 -1.19
N THR A 93 -2.68 -19.67 -2.29
CA THR A 93 -3.45 -18.91 -3.29
C THR A 93 -3.19 -19.43 -4.69
N PRO A 94 -4.18 -20.02 -5.39
CA PRO A 94 -4.01 -20.37 -6.78
C PRO A 94 -3.82 -19.12 -7.66
N SER A 95 -3.24 -19.32 -8.85
CA SER A 95 -3.13 -18.25 -9.85
C SER A 95 -4.47 -17.53 -10.07
N LEU A 96 -4.44 -16.19 -10.05
CA LEU A 96 -5.61 -15.35 -10.32
C LEU A 96 -5.75 -14.97 -11.81
N ARG A 97 -5.03 -15.66 -12.71
CA ARG A 97 -5.18 -15.47 -14.15
C ARG A 97 -6.62 -15.78 -14.57
N GLY A 98 -7.28 -14.83 -15.23
CA GLY A 98 -8.65 -15.01 -15.70
C GLY A 98 -9.70 -15.04 -14.58
N LYS A 99 -9.44 -14.47 -13.40
CA LYS A 99 -10.32 -14.58 -12.22
C LYS A 99 -10.88 -13.25 -11.71
N VAL A 100 -10.44 -12.12 -12.25
CA VAL A 100 -10.79 -10.79 -11.72
C VAL A 100 -11.99 -10.21 -12.46
N ASP A 101 -13.01 -9.78 -11.73
CA ASP A 101 -14.27 -9.29 -12.30
C ASP A 101 -14.23 -7.78 -12.56
N LEU A 102 -13.53 -7.02 -11.73
CA LEU A 102 -13.31 -5.60 -11.95
C LEU A 102 -11.90 -5.19 -11.54
N ILE A 103 -11.22 -4.47 -12.42
CA ILE A 103 -10.02 -3.70 -12.09
C ILE A 103 -10.39 -2.22 -12.21
N TYR A 104 -10.30 -1.48 -11.11
CA TYR A 104 -10.34 -0.02 -11.12
C TYR A 104 -8.92 0.50 -10.92
N ILE A 105 -8.51 1.50 -11.70
CA ILE A 105 -7.22 2.17 -11.49
C ILE A 105 -7.36 3.69 -11.59
N ASP A 106 -6.63 4.38 -10.73
CA ASP A 106 -6.49 5.83 -10.70
C ASP A 106 -5.00 6.21 -10.76
N PRO A 107 -4.32 5.95 -11.90
CA PRO A 107 -2.90 6.26 -12.05
C PRO A 107 -2.66 7.79 -12.00
N PRO A 108 -1.42 8.23 -11.68
CA PRO A 108 -1.09 9.67 -11.63
C PRO A 108 -1.34 10.37 -12.98
N PHE A 109 -1.80 11.63 -12.95
CA PHE A 109 -2.31 12.34 -14.14
C PHE A 109 -1.26 13.13 -14.96
N ASP A 110 0.05 12.93 -14.76
CA ASP A 110 1.13 13.72 -15.41
C ASP A 110 0.97 15.24 -15.18
N SER A 111 0.60 15.62 -13.94
CA SER A 111 0.16 16.98 -13.57
C SER A 111 1.29 17.97 -13.25
N LYS A 112 2.53 17.50 -13.18
CA LYS A 112 3.77 18.20 -12.75
C LYS A 112 3.74 18.73 -11.31
N ALA A 113 2.96 18.11 -10.42
CA ALA A 113 2.83 18.57 -9.03
C ALA A 113 3.98 18.10 -8.13
N ASP A 114 4.48 18.98 -7.26
CA ASP A 114 5.45 18.65 -6.18
C ASP A 114 4.67 18.07 -5.00
N TYR A 115 4.41 16.76 -5.02
CA TYR A 115 3.73 16.07 -3.93
C TYR A 115 4.63 16.07 -2.70
N ARG A 116 4.14 16.57 -1.56
CA ARG A 116 4.81 16.46 -0.26
C ARG A 116 3.84 15.89 0.74
N THR A 117 4.26 14.83 1.43
CA THR A 117 3.45 14.23 2.48
C THR A 117 3.56 15.10 3.73
N LYS A 118 2.43 15.57 4.23
CA LYS A 118 2.36 16.29 5.50
C LYS A 118 2.31 15.30 6.65
N VAL A 119 3.22 15.44 7.60
CA VAL A 119 3.25 14.65 8.83
C VAL A 119 3.06 15.61 10.00
N SER A 120 1.89 15.57 10.63
CA SER A 120 1.63 16.33 11.84
C SER A 120 2.19 15.57 13.04
N LEU A 121 2.99 16.20 13.88
CA LEU A 121 3.46 15.68 15.18
C LEU A 121 3.04 16.67 16.28
N PRO A 122 3.09 16.30 17.57
CA PRO A 122 2.79 17.24 18.65
C PRO A 122 3.60 18.54 18.54
N GLY A 123 2.90 19.65 18.29
CA GLY A 123 3.48 20.99 18.20
C GLY A 123 4.29 21.30 16.93
N VAL A 124 4.40 20.38 15.96
CA VAL A 124 5.11 20.63 14.69
C VAL A 124 4.42 19.98 13.49
N GLU A 125 4.47 20.63 12.33
CA GLU A 125 4.09 20.04 11.04
C GLU A 125 5.36 19.84 10.21
N LEU A 126 5.52 18.63 9.67
CA LEU A 126 6.66 18.26 8.83
C LEU A 126 6.19 18.07 7.38
N GLU A 127 7.03 18.49 6.43
CA GLU A 127 6.85 18.16 5.01
C GLU A 127 7.90 17.14 4.57
N GLN A 128 7.45 15.92 4.30
CA GLN A 128 8.27 14.86 3.73
C GLN A 128 8.20 14.90 2.21
N LYS A 129 9.38 14.94 1.57
CA LYS A 129 9.48 14.79 0.12
C LYS A 129 9.29 13.32 -0.24
N PRO A 130 8.66 12.98 -1.37
CA PRO A 130 8.44 11.60 -1.76
C PRO A 130 9.81 10.94 -1.94
N THR A 131 9.93 9.67 -1.53
CA THR A 131 11.15 8.89 -1.76
C THR A 131 11.45 8.79 -3.25
N VAL A 132 12.68 8.44 -3.67
CA VAL A 132 12.98 8.31 -5.10
C VAL A 132 12.07 7.27 -5.77
N ILE A 133 11.73 6.19 -5.05
CA ILE A 133 10.80 5.14 -5.47
C ILE A 133 9.37 5.69 -5.65
N GLU A 134 8.85 6.42 -4.65
CA GLU A 134 7.57 7.10 -4.77
C GLU A 134 7.61 8.17 -5.86
N GLN A 135 8.72 8.88 -6.05
CA GLN A 135 8.90 9.77 -7.20
C GLN A 135 8.84 8.97 -8.50
N PHE A 136 9.35 7.75 -8.62
CA PHE A 136 9.13 6.99 -9.85
C PHE A 136 7.66 6.60 -10.09
N ALA A 137 6.89 6.40 -9.02
CA ALA A 137 5.45 6.10 -9.10
C ALA A 137 4.54 7.34 -9.18
N TYR A 138 4.97 8.49 -8.65
CA TYR A 138 4.17 9.72 -8.44
C TYR A 138 4.83 10.98 -9.04
N SER A 139 6.11 10.93 -9.43
CA SER A 139 6.78 12.08 -10.04
C SER A 139 6.34 12.22 -11.49
N ASP A 140 5.50 13.22 -11.65
CA ASP A 140 5.25 13.95 -12.87
C ASP A 140 6.50 14.67 -13.44
N THR A 141 7.72 14.22 -13.11
CA THR A 141 9.00 14.79 -13.57
C THR A 141 9.86 13.69 -14.20
N TRP A 142 9.28 13.01 -15.17
CA TRP A 142 10.08 12.31 -16.16
C TRP A 142 10.82 13.33 -17.02
N SER A 143 12.09 13.06 -17.34
CA SER A 143 12.86 13.84 -18.31
C SER A 143 12.13 14.00 -19.64
N ASP A 144 11.27 13.03 -19.98
CA ASP A 144 10.56 12.88 -21.25
C ASP A 144 9.02 12.99 -21.12
N GLY A 145 8.50 13.44 -19.97
CA GLY A 145 7.07 13.67 -19.74
C GLY A 145 6.15 12.47 -20.03
N THR A 146 5.08 12.69 -20.79
CA THR A 146 4.04 11.71 -21.14
C THR A 146 4.58 10.39 -21.71
N ALA A 147 5.72 10.40 -22.43
CA ALA A 147 6.32 9.18 -22.97
C ALA A 147 6.65 8.16 -21.87
N SER A 148 7.19 8.63 -20.75
CA SER A 148 7.54 7.76 -19.64
C SER A 148 6.33 7.30 -18.83
N TYR A 149 5.29 8.14 -18.73
CA TYR A 149 4.01 7.72 -18.18
C TYR A 149 3.41 6.55 -18.98
N LEU A 150 3.44 6.64 -20.32
CA LEU A 150 3.00 5.55 -21.18
C LEU A 150 3.88 4.29 -21.03
N ALA A 151 5.20 4.46 -20.93
CA ALA A 151 6.11 3.34 -20.66
C ALA A 151 5.82 2.63 -19.32
N MET A 152 5.34 3.37 -18.32
CA MET A 152 4.91 2.82 -17.03
C MET A 152 3.58 2.07 -17.15
N ILE A 153 2.58 2.62 -17.86
CA ILE A 153 1.22 2.06 -17.88
C ILE A 153 1.03 0.89 -18.85
N VAL A 154 1.74 0.87 -20.00
CA VAL A 154 1.62 -0.20 -21.02
C VAL A 154 1.80 -1.61 -20.44
N PRO A 155 2.93 -1.95 -19.77
CA PRO A 155 3.11 -3.29 -19.23
C PRO A 155 2.06 -3.64 -18.18
N ARG A 156 1.61 -2.65 -17.40
CA ARG A 156 0.56 -2.83 -16.38
C ARG A 156 -0.78 -3.20 -17.00
N LEU A 157 -1.21 -2.49 -18.05
CA LEU A 157 -2.45 -2.79 -18.76
C LEU A 157 -2.44 -4.20 -19.38
N ILE A 158 -1.30 -4.65 -19.90
CA ILE A 158 -1.16 -6.02 -20.44
C ILE A 158 -1.35 -7.05 -19.32
N VAL A 159 -0.68 -6.87 -18.19
CA VAL A 159 -0.76 -7.80 -17.05
C VAL A 159 -2.16 -7.77 -16.41
N MET A 160 -2.79 -6.59 -16.28
CA MET A 160 -4.18 -6.45 -15.83
C MET A 160 -5.14 -7.23 -16.75
N ARG A 161 -4.93 -7.17 -18.07
CA ARG A 161 -5.73 -7.94 -19.02
C ARG A 161 -5.63 -9.44 -18.75
N GLU A 162 -4.48 -9.96 -18.36
CA GLU A 162 -4.31 -11.39 -18.02
C GLU A 162 -5.02 -11.79 -16.71
N LEU A 163 -5.16 -10.87 -15.77
CA LEU A 163 -5.88 -11.10 -14.51
C LEU A 163 -7.40 -11.13 -14.69
N LEU A 164 -7.95 -10.30 -15.60
CA LEU A 164 -9.39 -10.22 -15.83
C LEU A 164 -10.00 -11.55 -16.29
N SER A 165 -11.11 -11.92 -15.68
CA SER A 165 -12.00 -12.97 -16.16
C SER A 165 -12.61 -12.59 -17.52
N ASP A 166 -13.17 -13.56 -18.24
CA ASP A 166 -13.82 -13.30 -19.54
C ASP A 166 -14.98 -12.30 -19.42
N ARG A 167 -15.63 -12.26 -18.25
CA ARG A 167 -16.70 -11.32 -17.90
C ARG A 167 -16.18 -10.02 -17.25
N GLY A 168 -14.87 -9.89 -17.08
CA GLY A 168 -14.23 -8.85 -16.31
C GLY A 168 -14.16 -7.49 -17.03
N SER A 169 -14.16 -6.41 -16.24
CA SER A 169 -14.05 -5.03 -16.72
C SER A 169 -12.82 -4.31 -16.16
N LEU A 170 -12.25 -3.40 -16.96
CA LEU A 170 -11.24 -2.43 -16.54
C LEU A 170 -11.84 -1.03 -16.60
N CYS A 171 -11.83 -0.31 -15.48
CA CYS A 171 -12.19 1.10 -15.40
C CYS A 171 -10.95 1.95 -15.10
N VAL A 172 -10.52 2.76 -16.07
CA VAL A 172 -9.34 3.64 -15.93
C VAL A 172 -9.80 5.06 -15.67
N HIS A 173 -9.57 5.56 -14.45
CA HIS A 173 -9.78 6.96 -14.10
C HIS A 173 -8.60 7.80 -14.58
N ILE A 174 -8.86 8.81 -15.40
CA ILE A 174 -7.78 9.59 -15.99
C ILE A 174 -8.15 11.05 -16.33
N GLY A 175 -7.16 11.94 -16.20
CA GLY A 175 -7.26 13.34 -16.63
C GLY A 175 -7.09 13.53 -18.14
N MET A 176 -7.58 14.67 -18.65
CA MET A 176 -7.52 15.06 -20.08
C MET A 176 -6.12 15.10 -20.70
N GLN A 177 -5.09 15.24 -19.85
CA GLN A 177 -3.68 15.39 -20.20
C GLN A 177 -3.14 14.16 -20.92
N VAL A 178 -3.59 12.98 -20.47
CA VAL A 178 -3.09 11.68 -20.93
C VAL A 178 -4.20 10.73 -21.39
N SER A 179 -5.48 11.08 -21.20
CA SER A 179 -6.64 10.22 -21.51
C SER A 179 -6.61 9.63 -22.93
N HIS A 180 -6.39 10.47 -23.95
CA HIS A 180 -6.40 10.03 -25.35
C HIS A 180 -5.24 9.09 -25.68
N TYR A 181 -4.07 9.30 -25.09
CA TYR A 181 -2.91 8.41 -25.30
C TYR A 181 -3.12 7.06 -24.63
N VAL A 182 -3.67 7.06 -23.40
CA VAL A 182 -4.03 5.82 -22.70
C VAL A 182 -5.14 5.08 -23.42
N LYS A 183 -6.14 5.78 -23.96
CA LYS A 183 -7.18 5.18 -24.80
C LYS A 183 -6.61 4.43 -26.00
N ILE A 184 -5.68 5.05 -26.74
CA ILE A 184 -5.05 4.41 -27.91
C ILE A 184 -4.23 3.19 -27.49
N VAL A 185 -3.47 3.29 -26.40
CA VAL A 185 -2.71 2.16 -25.85
C VAL A 185 -3.64 1.04 -25.37
N ALA A 186 -4.74 1.37 -24.71
CA ALA A 186 -5.73 0.39 -24.26
C ALA A 186 -6.46 -0.28 -25.43
N ASP A 187 -6.76 0.45 -26.51
CA ASP A 187 -7.31 -0.13 -27.76
C ASP A 187 -6.37 -1.18 -28.37
N GLU A 188 -5.06 -0.93 -28.33
CA GLU A 188 -4.04 -1.86 -28.82
C GLU A 188 -3.88 -3.12 -27.95
N ILE A 189 -4.14 -3.00 -26.64
CA ILE A 189 -3.98 -4.11 -25.67
C ILE A 189 -5.26 -4.93 -25.53
N PHE A 190 -6.40 -4.26 -25.33
CA PHE A 190 -7.71 -4.89 -25.11
C PHE A 190 -8.43 -5.19 -26.42
N GLY A 191 -8.07 -4.49 -27.51
CA GLY A 191 -8.82 -4.48 -28.75
C GLY A 191 -9.85 -3.36 -28.75
N LYS A 192 -9.89 -2.55 -29.82
CA LYS A 192 -10.83 -1.43 -29.95
C LYS A 192 -12.30 -1.82 -29.77
N ASN A 193 -12.69 -3.02 -30.20
CA ASN A 193 -14.06 -3.52 -30.07
C ASN A 193 -14.45 -3.89 -28.63
N ASN A 194 -13.46 -3.96 -27.73
CA ASN A 194 -13.65 -4.21 -26.31
C ASN A 194 -13.72 -2.94 -25.47
N PHE A 195 -13.64 -1.77 -26.11
CA PHE A 195 -13.98 -0.51 -25.48
C PHE A 195 -15.50 -0.41 -25.31
N ASN A 196 -15.97 -0.31 -24.06
CA ASN A 196 -17.39 -0.25 -23.74
C ASN A 196 -17.90 1.20 -23.81
N THR A 197 -17.36 2.08 -22.96
CA THR A 197 -17.82 3.46 -22.88
C THR A 197 -16.80 4.41 -22.26
N GLU A 198 -17.00 5.70 -22.46
CA GLU A 198 -16.29 6.77 -21.75
C GLU A 198 -17.31 7.53 -20.90
N VAL A 199 -17.03 7.64 -19.61
CA VAL A 199 -17.82 8.45 -18.69
C VAL A 199 -17.08 9.77 -18.43
N THR A 200 -17.78 10.88 -18.61
CA THR A 200 -17.32 12.19 -18.13
C THR A 200 -17.84 12.41 -16.73
N TRP A 201 -16.95 12.36 -15.73
CA TRP A 201 -17.28 12.68 -14.36
C TRP A 201 -17.05 14.17 -14.08
N SER A 202 -18.14 14.94 -14.06
CA SER A 202 -18.12 16.35 -13.71
C SER A 202 -18.31 16.55 -12.20
N TYR A 203 -17.20 16.82 -11.53
CA TYR A 203 -17.14 16.81 -10.08
C TYR A 203 -17.52 18.13 -9.39
N GLY A 204 -17.97 19.14 -10.14
CA GLY A 204 -18.44 20.38 -9.55
C GLY A 204 -18.39 21.58 -10.49
N THR A 205 -19.07 22.64 -10.07
CA THR A 205 -18.99 23.94 -10.72
C THR A 205 -17.78 24.69 -10.16
N PRO A 206 -16.86 25.17 -11.00
CA PRO A 206 -15.80 26.07 -10.59
C PRO A 206 -16.31 27.23 -9.75
N SER A 207 -15.70 27.48 -8.58
CA SER A 207 -16.02 28.61 -7.72
C SER A 207 -14.77 29.20 -7.06
N GLY A 208 -14.88 30.40 -6.49
CA GLY A 208 -13.79 31.08 -5.79
C GLY A 208 -12.59 31.39 -6.68
N GLY A 209 -11.38 31.32 -6.11
CA GLY A 209 -10.14 31.67 -6.83
C GLY A 209 -9.88 30.84 -8.10
N ARG A 210 -10.41 29.61 -8.19
CA ARG A 210 -10.32 28.79 -9.42
C ARG A 210 -11.15 29.35 -10.57
N ALA A 211 -12.26 30.02 -10.27
CA ALA A 211 -13.12 30.67 -11.26
C ALA A 211 -12.68 32.11 -11.58
N ALA A 212 -11.81 32.71 -10.76
CA ALA A 212 -11.36 34.09 -10.91
C ALA A 212 -10.23 34.28 -11.96
N GLY A 213 -9.63 33.19 -12.43
CA GLY A 213 -8.57 33.24 -13.44
C GLY A 213 -9.10 33.33 -14.88
N ASN A 214 -8.23 33.76 -15.80
CA ASN A 214 -8.58 33.92 -17.22
C ASN A 214 -8.52 32.61 -18.04
N LYS A 215 -8.26 31.47 -17.40
CA LYS A 215 -8.18 30.17 -18.07
C LYS A 215 -9.53 29.45 -17.96
N ILE A 216 -9.87 28.67 -18.99
CA ILE A 216 -10.99 27.73 -18.90
C ILE A 216 -10.72 26.78 -17.73
N VAL A 217 -11.70 26.65 -16.84
CA VAL A 217 -11.53 25.86 -15.63
C VAL A 217 -11.85 24.39 -15.91
N LYS A 218 -10.93 23.51 -15.53
CA LYS A 218 -11.15 22.06 -15.55
C LYS A 218 -12.27 21.72 -14.54
N ALA A 219 -13.32 21.07 -15.02
CA ALA A 219 -14.50 20.72 -14.22
C ALA A 219 -14.87 19.24 -14.29
N HIS A 220 -14.06 18.44 -14.99
CA HIS A 220 -14.31 17.02 -15.19
C HIS A 220 -13.03 16.20 -15.40
N GLU A 221 -13.20 14.89 -15.19
CA GLU A 221 -12.27 13.80 -15.45
C GLU A 221 -12.97 12.68 -16.23
N TYR A 222 -12.21 11.73 -16.75
CA TYR A 222 -12.72 10.64 -17.57
C TYR A 222 -12.59 9.30 -16.86
N LEU A 223 -13.58 8.44 -17.03
CA LEU A 223 -13.46 7.01 -16.77
C LEU A 223 -13.53 6.28 -18.11
N LEU A 224 -12.42 5.65 -18.51
CA LEU A 224 -12.37 4.82 -19.71
C LEU A 224 -12.72 3.38 -19.34
N TRP A 225 -13.82 2.87 -19.89
CA TRP A 225 -14.32 1.54 -19.56
C TRP A 225 -14.01 0.55 -20.67
N TYR A 226 -13.20 -0.46 -20.34
CA TYR A 226 -12.91 -1.60 -21.19
C TYR A 226 -13.46 -2.87 -20.57
N THR A 227 -13.73 -3.86 -21.41
CA THR A 227 -14.12 -5.20 -21.01
C THR A 227 -13.10 -6.20 -21.53
N LYS A 228 -12.93 -7.35 -20.89
CA LYS A 228 -12.09 -8.42 -21.44
C LYS A 228 -12.69 -8.92 -22.77
N ASN A 229 -13.97 -9.29 -22.74
CA ASN A 229 -14.78 -9.67 -23.91
C ASN A 229 -16.09 -8.86 -23.93
N TYR A 230 -16.22 -7.96 -24.90
CA TYR A 230 -17.45 -7.18 -25.05
C TYR A 230 -18.63 -8.09 -25.39
N GLY A 231 -19.76 -7.88 -24.69
CA GLY A 231 -20.96 -8.74 -24.78
C GLY A 231 -21.06 -9.83 -23.70
N GLU A 232 -19.96 -10.20 -23.03
CA GLU A 232 -19.96 -11.20 -21.95
C GLU A 232 -19.84 -10.59 -20.54
N HIS A 233 -19.46 -9.31 -20.48
CA HIS A 233 -19.22 -8.60 -19.23
C HIS A 233 -20.46 -8.39 -18.37
N VAL A 234 -20.25 -8.27 -17.07
CA VAL A 234 -21.29 -7.86 -16.11
C VAL A 234 -21.62 -6.38 -16.34
N TYR A 235 -22.90 -6.07 -16.48
CA TYR A 235 -23.41 -4.71 -16.56
C TYR A 235 -24.76 -4.56 -15.87
N HIS A 236 -24.78 -3.78 -14.79
CA HIS A 236 -25.99 -3.42 -14.05
C HIS A 236 -26.40 -1.99 -14.39
N LYS A 237 -27.65 -1.83 -14.83
CA LYS A 237 -28.16 -0.52 -15.25
C LYS A 237 -28.61 0.29 -14.04
N GLU A 238 -27.88 1.37 -13.78
CA GLU A 238 -28.16 2.32 -12.70
C GLU A 238 -29.19 3.39 -13.10
N TYR A 239 -29.92 3.89 -12.09
CA TYR A 239 -30.91 4.95 -12.23
C TYR A 239 -30.73 6.01 -11.14
N LEU A 240 -30.87 7.27 -11.52
CA LEU A 240 -30.93 8.39 -10.60
C LEU A 240 -32.38 8.67 -10.19
N PRO A 241 -32.62 9.16 -8.96
CA PRO A 241 -33.95 9.60 -8.56
C PRO A 241 -34.42 10.76 -9.45
N TYR A 242 -35.73 10.86 -9.67
CA TYR A 242 -36.29 12.02 -10.33
C TYR A 242 -36.07 13.28 -9.48
N SER A 243 -35.79 14.40 -10.14
CA SER A 243 -35.77 15.69 -9.44
C SER A 243 -37.16 16.05 -8.94
N GLU A 244 -37.24 16.79 -7.84
CA GLU A 244 -38.52 17.28 -7.29
C GLU A 244 -39.35 18.01 -8.36
N LYS A 245 -38.68 18.83 -9.18
CA LYS A 245 -39.30 19.50 -10.32
C LYS A 245 -39.91 18.50 -11.32
N TYR A 246 -39.18 17.46 -11.69
CA TYR A 246 -39.70 16.44 -12.61
C TYR A 246 -40.91 15.71 -12.03
N LEU A 247 -40.86 15.39 -10.73
CA LEU A 247 -41.98 14.78 -10.02
C LEU A 247 -43.21 15.71 -10.05
N ALA A 248 -43.02 17.00 -9.76
CA ALA A 248 -44.08 18.00 -9.77
C ALA A 248 -44.66 18.27 -11.16
N ASP A 249 -43.84 18.23 -12.21
CA ASP A 249 -44.27 18.54 -13.59
C ASP A 249 -44.89 17.34 -14.31
N ARG A 250 -44.54 16.11 -13.93
CA ARG A 250 -44.88 14.91 -14.70
C ARG A 250 -45.78 13.94 -13.97
N PHE A 251 -45.60 13.72 -12.66
CA PHE A 251 -46.41 12.79 -11.87
C PHE A 251 -47.43 13.57 -11.02
N THR A 252 -48.34 14.25 -11.70
CA THR A 252 -49.34 15.17 -11.12
C THR A 252 -50.66 14.50 -10.80
N GLU A 253 -50.93 13.33 -11.38
CA GLU A 253 -52.19 12.62 -11.21
C GLU A 253 -52.09 11.64 -10.03
N THR A 254 -53.22 11.38 -9.37
CA THR A 254 -53.33 10.43 -8.26
C THR A 254 -54.54 9.55 -8.47
N ASP A 255 -54.42 8.25 -8.23
CA ASP A 255 -55.53 7.30 -8.34
C ASP A 255 -56.37 7.23 -7.05
N GLU A 256 -57.35 6.33 -7.03
CA GLU A 256 -58.27 6.12 -5.90
C GLU A 256 -57.55 5.64 -4.62
N ASP A 257 -56.41 4.96 -4.78
CA ASP A 257 -55.58 4.44 -3.69
C ASP A 257 -54.51 5.44 -3.21
N GLY A 258 -54.48 6.65 -3.77
CA GLY A 258 -53.50 7.68 -3.41
C GLY A 258 -52.15 7.54 -4.12
N ARG A 259 -52.02 6.67 -5.12
CA ARG A 259 -50.76 6.44 -5.85
C ARG A 259 -50.58 7.49 -6.95
N ARG A 260 -49.39 8.10 -6.98
CA ARG A 260 -49.05 9.12 -7.98
C ARG A 260 -48.70 8.48 -9.31
N TYR A 261 -49.27 8.98 -10.40
CA TYR A 261 -49.00 8.50 -11.75
C TYR A 261 -48.92 9.64 -12.77
N ARG A 262 -48.49 9.28 -13.99
CA ARG A 262 -48.58 10.13 -15.17
C ARG A 262 -49.22 9.40 -16.33
N THR A 263 -50.04 10.09 -17.11
CA THR A 263 -50.55 9.55 -18.37
C THR A 263 -49.53 9.72 -19.48
N ARG A 264 -49.15 8.62 -20.13
CA ARG A 264 -48.21 8.61 -21.26
C ARG A 264 -48.88 7.99 -22.48
N GLU A 265 -48.77 8.65 -23.62
CA GLU A 265 -49.14 8.04 -24.90
C GLU A 265 -48.05 7.05 -25.33
N ARG A 266 -48.43 5.77 -25.51
CA ARG A 266 -47.49 4.70 -25.91
C ARG A 266 -47.52 4.45 -27.41
N GLU A 267 -48.72 4.49 -27.99
CA GLU A 267 -49.02 4.42 -29.41
C GLU A 267 -50.10 5.45 -29.72
N LYS A 268 -50.23 5.85 -30.98
CA LYS A 268 -51.18 6.90 -31.39
C LYS A 268 -52.59 6.61 -30.86
N GLY A 269 -53.08 7.45 -29.95
CA GLY A 269 -54.40 7.33 -29.30
C GLY A 269 -54.51 6.30 -28.17
N ARG A 270 -53.42 5.62 -27.79
CA ARG A 270 -53.37 4.69 -26.65
C ARG A 270 -52.54 5.27 -25.51
N PHE A 271 -53.20 5.52 -24.39
CA PHE A 271 -52.61 6.07 -23.18
C PHE A 271 -52.45 5.00 -22.11
N GLU A 272 -51.33 5.01 -21.42
CA GLU A 272 -51.06 4.16 -20.26
C GLU A 272 -50.76 5.02 -19.04
N ARG A 273 -51.15 4.54 -17.86
CA ARG A 273 -50.73 5.11 -16.59
C ARG A 273 -49.36 4.56 -16.25
N GLN A 274 -48.40 5.45 -16.03
CA GLN A 274 -47.11 5.10 -15.46
C GLN A 274 -47.08 5.57 -14.01
N TYR A 275 -47.01 4.64 -13.06
CA TYR A 275 -46.97 4.95 -11.63
C TYR A 275 -45.56 5.34 -11.19
N LEU A 276 -45.48 6.24 -10.19
CA LEU A 276 -44.21 6.74 -9.66
C LEU A 276 -43.49 5.69 -8.81
N ASP A 277 -44.22 4.99 -7.96
CA ASP A 277 -43.72 3.93 -7.07
C ASP A 277 -43.21 2.70 -7.83
N GLU A 278 -43.67 2.49 -9.07
CA GLU A 278 -43.16 1.47 -9.99
C GLU A 278 -41.99 1.97 -10.86
N SER A 279 -41.70 3.27 -10.85
CA SER A 279 -40.67 3.85 -11.72
C SER A 279 -39.28 3.78 -11.11
N LYS A 280 -38.32 3.30 -11.90
CA LYS A 280 -36.91 3.17 -11.48
C LYS A 280 -36.14 4.49 -11.45
N GLY A 281 -36.68 5.57 -12.02
CA GLY A 281 -36.03 6.89 -12.09
C GLY A 281 -35.51 7.26 -13.48
N VAL A 282 -34.47 8.11 -13.52
CA VAL A 282 -33.78 8.55 -14.73
C VAL A 282 -32.61 7.60 -15.01
N PRO A 283 -32.57 6.90 -16.16
CA PRO A 283 -31.41 6.08 -16.51
C PRO A 283 -30.12 6.90 -16.44
N LEU A 284 -29.10 6.35 -15.78
CA LEU A 284 -27.81 7.00 -15.66
C LEU A 284 -27.18 7.19 -17.05
N SER A 285 -26.69 8.40 -17.33
CA SER A 285 -26.00 8.72 -18.59
C SER A 285 -24.49 8.56 -18.46
N THR A 286 -23.75 8.77 -19.56
CA THR A 286 -22.27 8.83 -19.55
C THR A 286 -21.72 10.15 -19.01
N VAL A 287 -22.58 11.09 -18.60
CA VAL A 287 -22.16 12.37 -18.00
C VAL A 287 -22.64 12.42 -16.56
N TRP A 288 -21.74 12.12 -15.64
CA TRP A 288 -22.04 12.07 -14.20
C TRP A 288 -21.80 13.44 -13.60
N THR A 289 -22.86 14.02 -13.02
CA THR A 289 -22.82 15.39 -12.47
C THR A 289 -23.25 15.44 -11.00
N ASP A 290 -23.78 14.34 -10.48
CA ASP A 290 -24.38 14.22 -9.16
C ASP A 290 -23.37 13.83 -8.08
N VAL A 291 -22.33 13.07 -8.44
CA VAL A 291 -21.21 12.78 -7.55
C VAL A 291 -20.19 13.91 -7.63
N LYS A 292 -19.93 14.59 -6.50
CA LYS A 292 -18.95 15.69 -6.44
C LYS A 292 -17.60 15.19 -5.92
N GLN A 293 -16.56 15.97 -6.18
CA GLN A 293 -15.27 15.75 -5.51
C GLN A 293 -15.40 15.97 -4.00
N LEU A 294 -14.54 15.30 -3.25
CA LEU A 294 -14.58 15.26 -1.78
C LEU A 294 -14.54 16.65 -1.13
N TYR A 295 -13.66 17.52 -1.63
CA TYR A 295 -13.53 18.90 -1.14
C TYR A 295 -14.78 19.76 -1.40
N ALA A 296 -15.67 19.34 -2.31
CA ALA A 296 -16.91 20.04 -2.65
C ALA A 296 -18.11 19.54 -1.83
N TYR A 297 -17.96 18.49 -1.02
CA TYR A 297 -18.99 18.08 -0.08
C TYR A 297 -19.08 19.04 1.11
N HIS A 298 -20.28 19.14 1.67
CA HIS A 298 -20.49 19.80 2.96
C HIS A 298 -19.58 19.17 4.03
N LEU A 299 -19.01 20.00 4.91
CA LEU A 299 -17.99 19.58 5.89
C LEU A 299 -18.39 18.33 6.69
N LEU A 300 -19.64 18.25 7.15
CA LEU A 300 -20.13 17.09 7.91
C LEU A 300 -20.17 15.80 7.08
N LYS A 301 -20.43 15.88 5.77
CA LYS A 301 -20.39 14.72 4.88
C LYS A 301 -18.94 14.32 4.60
N ARG A 302 -18.10 15.30 4.29
CA ARG A 302 -16.66 15.10 4.02
C ARG A 302 -15.96 14.41 5.20
N LYS A 303 -16.18 14.89 6.43
CA LYS A 303 -15.58 14.32 7.66
C LYS A 303 -15.94 12.84 7.92
N ARG A 304 -16.98 12.29 7.28
CA ARG A 304 -17.37 10.88 7.47
C ARG A 304 -16.57 9.90 6.62
N GLU A 305 -15.97 10.35 5.51
CA GLU A 305 -15.20 9.47 4.62
C GLU A 305 -13.75 9.93 4.41
N GLU A 306 -13.43 11.20 4.70
CA GLU A 306 -12.09 11.75 4.47
C GLU A 306 -11.04 11.11 5.38
N THR A 307 -9.95 10.66 4.76
CA THR A 307 -8.80 10.03 5.43
C THR A 307 -7.62 10.97 5.64
N GLY A 308 -7.67 12.18 5.07
CA GLY A 308 -6.53 13.10 5.00
C GLY A 308 -5.57 12.83 3.82
N TYR A 309 -5.88 11.88 2.94
CA TYR A 309 -5.12 11.64 1.72
C TYR A 309 -5.54 12.61 0.60
N ASP A 310 -4.61 13.42 0.09
CA ASP A 310 -4.90 14.58 -0.78
C ASP A 310 -5.70 14.26 -2.05
N THR A 311 -5.45 13.10 -2.68
CA THR A 311 -6.06 12.73 -3.97
C THR A 311 -7.20 11.72 -3.83
N GLN A 312 -7.71 11.51 -2.60
CA GLN A 312 -8.80 10.58 -2.29
C GLN A 312 -10.01 10.82 -3.21
N LYS A 313 -10.57 9.71 -3.73
CA LYS A 313 -11.83 9.71 -4.48
C LYS A 313 -13.03 9.46 -3.53
N PRO A 314 -14.19 10.08 -3.78
CA PRO A 314 -15.37 9.92 -2.94
C PRO A 314 -15.94 8.50 -3.06
N GLU A 315 -16.49 7.95 -1.97
CA GLU A 315 -17.00 6.58 -1.96
C GLU A 315 -18.13 6.38 -2.95
N ALA A 316 -19.05 7.35 -3.07
CA ALA A 316 -20.18 7.30 -4.00
C ALA A 316 -19.76 7.12 -5.48
N LEU A 317 -18.55 7.57 -5.86
CA LEU A 317 -18.04 7.34 -7.21
C LEU A 317 -17.69 5.87 -7.40
N LEU A 318 -16.94 5.30 -6.45
CA LEU A 318 -16.48 3.92 -6.51
C LEU A 318 -17.63 2.94 -6.28
N GLU A 319 -18.63 3.31 -5.47
CA GLU A 319 -19.84 2.52 -5.24
C GLU A 319 -20.58 2.30 -6.56
N ARG A 320 -20.79 3.38 -7.32
CA ARG A 320 -21.37 3.31 -8.65
C ARG A 320 -20.52 2.49 -9.61
N VAL A 321 -19.19 2.67 -9.59
CA VAL A 321 -18.30 1.95 -10.50
C VAL A 321 -18.36 0.44 -10.24
N ILE A 322 -18.26 0.04 -8.97
CA ILE A 322 -18.28 -1.36 -8.55
C ILE A 322 -19.66 -1.97 -8.82
N ALA A 323 -20.74 -1.30 -8.41
CA ALA A 323 -22.11 -1.80 -8.60
C ALA A 323 -22.47 -2.00 -10.08
N THR A 324 -21.96 -1.14 -10.98
CA THR A 324 -22.25 -1.24 -12.42
C THR A 324 -21.61 -2.48 -13.07
N SER A 325 -20.49 -2.98 -12.55
CA SER A 325 -19.69 -4.03 -13.22
C SER A 325 -19.41 -5.27 -12.40
N THR A 326 -20.07 -5.45 -11.25
CA THR A 326 -19.85 -6.60 -10.39
C THR A 326 -21.13 -7.12 -9.76
N ASP A 327 -21.18 -8.43 -9.55
CA ASP A 327 -22.17 -9.09 -8.72
C ASP A 327 -21.68 -9.12 -7.25
N GLU A 328 -22.49 -9.63 -6.32
CA GLU A 328 -22.01 -9.99 -4.98
C GLU A 328 -20.88 -11.02 -5.08
N ASP A 329 -19.94 -11.01 -4.13
CA ASP A 329 -18.75 -11.87 -4.09
C ASP A 329 -17.78 -11.76 -5.29
N SER A 330 -18.03 -10.87 -6.25
CA SER A 330 -17.06 -10.57 -7.32
C SER A 330 -15.71 -10.12 -6.76
N LEU A 331 -14.64 -10.44 -7.49
CA LEU A 331 -13.28 -10.03 -7.14
C LEU A 331 -12.95 -8.68 -7.78
N VAL A 332 -12.77 -7.65 -6.94
CA VAL A 332 -12.40 -6.29 -7.31
C VAL A 332 -10.91 -6.07 -7.02
N MET A 333 -10.19 -5.44 -7.94
CA MET A 333 -8.79 -5.08 -7.73
C MET A 333 -8.51 -3.60 -7.98
N ASP A 334 -7.60 -3.05 -7.18
CA ASP A 334 -7.06 -1.70 -7.36
C ASP A 334 -5.53 -1.73 -7.25
N PHE A 335 -4.86 -1.35 -8.34
CA PHE A 335 -3.39 -1.35 -8.42
C PHE A 335 -2.75 0.02 -8.13
N PHE A 336 -3.57 1.01 -7.78
CA PHE A 336 -3.18 2.36 -7.39
C PHE A 336 -3.99 2.76 -6.15
N GLY A 337 -3.87 1.96 -5.10
CA GLY A 337 -4.81 1.97 -3.97
C GLY A 337 -4.94 3.31 -3.27
N GLY A 338 -3.87 4.10 -3.13
CA GLY A 338 -3.86 5.41 -2.51
C GLY A 338 -4.53 5.42 -1.14
N SER A 339 -5.66 6.12 -1.03
CA SER A 339 -6.50 6.19 0.18
C SER A 339 -7.37 4.94 0.48
N GLY A 340 -7.37 3.95 -0.43
CA GLY A 340 -8.11 2.70 -0.28
C GLY A 340 -9.61 2.78 -0.54
N THR A 341 -10.11 3.83 -1.23
CA THR A 341 -11.56 3.98 -1.47
C THR A 341 -12.15 2.76 -2.18
N THR A 342 -11.47 2.21 -3.18
CA THR A 342 -11.96 1.03 -3.92
C THR A 342 -12.11 -0.19 -3.01
N ALA A 343 -11.09 -0.50 -2.21
CA ALA A 343 -11.13 -1.63 -1.26
C ALA A 343 -12.20 -1.44 -0.18
N ALA A 344 -12.26 -0.23 0.41
CA ALA A 344 -13.25 0.11 1.42
C ALA A 344 -14.69 -0.06 0.90
N VAL A 345 -14.97 0.45 -0.30
CA VAL A 345 -16.30 0.32 -0.92
C VAL A 345 -16.59 -1.11 -1.36
N ALA A 346 -15.63 -1.82 -1.93
CA ALA A 346 -15.80 -3.24 -2.28
C ALA A 346 -16.17 -4.07 -1.04
N GLU A 347 -15.50 -3.85 0.09
CA GLU A 347 -15.84 -4.48 1.38
C GLU A 347 -17.27 -4.16 1.82
N LYS A 348 -17.70 -2.87 1.78
CA LYS A 348 -19.08 -2.47 2.16
C LYS A 348 -20.14 -3.14 1.29
N LEU A 349 -19.83 -3.33 0.02
CA LEU A 349 -20.71 -3.99 -0.94
C LEU A 349 -20.62 -5.52 -0.86
N GLY A 350 -19.81 -6.11 0.03
CA GLY A 350 -19.68 -7.57 0.11
C GLY A 350 -18.96 -8.18 -1.10
N ARG A 351 -18.00 -7.45 -1.69
CA ARG A 351 -17.11 -7.94 -2.74
C ARG A 351 -15.78 -8.37 -2.12
N ARG A 352 -15.12 -9.31 -2.77
CA ARG A 352 -13.73 -9.66 -2.48
C ARG A 352 -12.82 -8.60 -3.07
N TRP A 353 -11.73 -8.26 -2.39
CA TRP A 353 -10.81 -7.24 -2.86
C TRP A 353 -9.34 -7.55 -2.67
N ILE A 354 -8.55 -7.06 -3.63
CA ILE A 354 -7.09 -6.93 -3.52
C ILE A 354 -6.70 -5.51 -3.91
N THR A 355 -5.95 -4.83 -3.06
CA THR A 355 -5.42 -3.50 -3.35
C THR A 355 -3.91 -3.45 -3.13
N THR A 356 -3.22 -2.60 -3.88
CA THR A 356 -1.78 -2.40 -3.71
C THR A 356 -1.36 -0.95 -3.86
N ASP A 357 -0.32 -0.57 -3.10
CA ASP A 357 0.36 0.70 -3.26
C ASP A 357 1.85 0.57 -2.94
N LEU A 358 2.65 1.44 -3.54
CA LEU A 358 4.08 1.53 -3.32
C LEU A 358 4.43 2.44 -2.14
N GLY A 359 3.55 3.37 -1.80
CA GLY A 359 3.72 4.30 -0.68
C GLY A 359 3.36 3.63 0.65
N LYS A 360 4.33 3.59 1.58
CA LYS A 360 4.06 3.13 2.94
C LYS A 360 2.97 3.96 3.65
N PRO A 361 2.96 5.32 3.54
CA PRO A 361 1.89 6.11 4.13
C PRO A 361 0.50 5.78 3.55
N ALA A 362 0.42 5.50 2.24
CA ALA A 362 -0.82 5.09 1.60
C ALA A 362 -1.33 3.74 2.17
N CYS A 363 -0.44 2.74 2.26
CA CYS A 363 -0.76 1.46 2.90
C CYS A 363 -1.26 1.63 4.35
N MET A 364 -0.63 2.52 5.12
CA MET A 364 -1.05 2.81 6.49
C MET A 364 -2.45 3.44 6.55
N ILE A 365 -2.73 4.41 5.69
CA ILE A 365 -4.05 5.04 5.59
C ILE A 365 -5.12 4.01 5.20
N MET A 366 -4.83 3.16 4.22
CA MET A 366 -5.74 2.08 3.82
C MET A 366 -6.03 1.12 4.95
N ARG A 367 -4.99 0.69 5.68
CA ARG A 367 -5.12 -0.20 6.83
C ARG A 367 -6.02 0.42 7.90
N LYS A 368 -5.76 1.65 8.32
CA LYS A 368 -6.57 2.37 9.33
C LYS A 368 -8.02 2.47 8.90
N ARG A 369 -8.26 2.88 7.65
CA ARG A 369 -9.61 3.00 7.08
C ARG A 369 -10.39 1.69 7.14
N LEU A 370 -9.76 0.58 6.77
CA LEU A 370 -10.40 -0.74 6.78
C LEU A 370 -10.67 -1.23 8.22
N ILE A 371 -9.76 -0.94 9.15
CA ILE A 371 -9.98 -1.23 10.58
C ILE A 371 -11.14 -0.40 11.13
N ASP A 372 -11.17 0.90 10.85
CA ASP A 372 -12.25 1.80 11.30
C ASP A 372 -13.63 1.42 10.76
N GLN A 373 -13.66 0.87 9.54
CA GLN A 373 -14.86 0.36 8.91
C GLN A 373 -15.36 -0.96 9.50
N GLY A 374 -14.52 -1.68 10.27
CA GLY A 374 -14.82 -3.03 10.74
C GLY A 374 -14.83 -4.05 9.61
N ALA A 375 -13.88 -3.95 8.69
CA ALA A 375 -13.71 -4.92 7.60
C ALA A 375 -13.53 -6.36 8.14
N LYS A 376 -13.84 -7.36 7.31
CA LYS A 376 -13.45 -8.75 7.57
C LYS A 376 -11.93 -8.87 7.71
N PRO A 377 -11.42 -9.90 8.42
CA PRO A 377 -9.98 -10.20 8.46
C PRO A 377 -9.32 -10.17 7.08
N PHE A 378 -8.15 -9.56 6.98
CA PHE A 378 -7.44 -9.40 5.70
C PHE A 378 -5.93 -9.54 5.86
N LEU A 379 -5.23 -9.91 4.79
CA LEU A 379 -3.78 -10.04 4.77
C LEU A 379 -3.13 -8.70 4.41
N TYR A 380 -2.13 -8.31 5.18
CA TYR A 380 -1.15 -7.32 4.74
C TYR A 380 0.10 -8.05 4.27
N GLN A 381 0.41 -7.88 2.99
CA GLN A 381 1.49 -8.58 2.32
C GLN A 381 2.49 -7.60 1.74
N ALA A 382 3.73 -8.06 1.57
CA ALA A 382 4.75 -7.32 0.86
C ALA A 382 5.30 -8.16 -0.29
N ILE A 383 5.74 -7.50 -1.35
CA ILE A 383 6.46 -8.18 -2.43
C ILE A 383 7.83 -8.59 -1.90
N GLY A 384 8.08 -9.90 -1.86
CA GLY A 384 9.42 -10.42 -1.56
C GLY A 384 10.43 -9.96 -2.62
N ASP A 385 11.65 -9.65 -2.20
CA ASP A 385 12.81 -9.47 -3.10
C ASP A 385 12.73 -8.31 -4.13
N TYR A 386 11.94 -7.25 -3.89
CA TYR A 386 11.81 -6.06 -4.75
C TYR A 386 13.16 -5.55 -5.31
N GLN A 387 14.18 -5.53 -4.45
CA GLN A 387 15.49 -4.97 -4.78
C GLN A 387 16.24 -5.77 -5.83
N VAL A 388 16.03 -7.08 -5.94
CA VAL A 388 16.78 -7.88 -6.93
C VAL A 388 16.22 -7.72 -8.33
N GLU A 389 14.90 -7.65 -8.49
CA GLU A 389 14.30 -7.36 -9.78
C GLU A 389 14.56 -5.90 -10.21
N ALA A 390 14.50 -4.94 -9.27
CA ALA A 390 14.94 -3.56 -9.53
C ALA A 390 16.41 -3.48 -9.96
N ALA A 391 17.31 -4.22 -9.30
CA ALA A 391 18.73 -4.28 -9.64
C ALA A 391 18.97 -4.90 -11.01
N LYS A 392 18.33 -6.04 -11.33
CA LYS A 392 18.44 -6.70 -12.65
C LYS A 392 17.89 -5.83 -13.76
N SER A 393 16.80 -5.10 -13.50
CA SER A 393 16.21 -4.18 -14.48
C SER A 393 17.08 -2.96 -14.73
N SER A 394 17.81 -2.47 -13.73
CA SER A 394 18.60 -1.24 -13.82
C SER A 394 20.07 -1.46 -14.21
N LEU A 395 20.67 -2.59 -13.84
CA LEU A 395 22.11 -2.87 -14.02
C LEU A 395 22.40 -3.98 -15.06
N GLY A 396 21.34 -4.58 -15.64
CA GLY A 396 21.42 -5.47 -16.80
C GLY A 396 21.54 -6.96 -16.47
N ARG A 397 21.23 -7.82 -17.45
CA ARG A 397 21.09 -9.29 -17.33
C ARG A 397 22.35 -10.05 -16.86
N LYS A 398 23.55 -9.47 -16.97
CA LYS A 398 24.82 -10.07 -16.52
C LYS A 398 25.19 -9.74 -15.08
N PHE A 399 24.42 -8.87 -14.43
CA PHE A 399 24.66 -8.37 -13.09
C PHE A 399 24.42 -9.46 -12.03
N ARG A 400 25.40 -9.71 -11.16
CA ARG A 400 25.28 -10.68 -10.06
C ARG A 400 25.00 -9.95 -8.75
N VAL A 401 24.36 -10.62 -7.80
CA VAL A 401 24.13 -10.09 -6.44
C VAL A 401 25.46 -9.67 -5.78
N GLY A 402 26.54 -10.42 -5.99
CA GLY A 402 27.87 -10.04 -5.49
C GLY A 402 28.43 -8.75 -6.11
N ASP A 403 28.01 -8.37 -7.33
CA ASP A 403 28.41 -7.10 -7.93
C ASP A 403 27.68 -5.93 -7.25
N LEU A 404 26.43 -6.14 -6.81
CA LEU A 404 25.70 -5.17 -5.97
C LEU A 404 26.38 -4.97 -4.62
N SER A 405 26.79 -6.07 -3.98
CA SER A 405 27.52 -5.99 -2.71
C SER A 405 28.81 -5.19 -2.86
N GLY A 406 29.55 -5.37 -3.95
CA GLY A 406 30.72 -4.55 -4.27
C GLY A 406 30.41 -3.05 -4.41
N ILE A 407 29.29 -2.70 -5.05
CA ILE A 407 28.83 -1.30 -5.16
C ILE A 407 28.49 -0.73 -3.78
N VAL A 408 27.77 -1.49 -2.96
CA VAL A 408 27.41 -1.08 -1.60
C VAL A 408 28.66 -0.85 -0.74
N LEU A 409 29.63 -1.77 -0.78
CA LEU A 409 30.93 -1.61 -0.10
C LEU A 409 31.62 -0.32 -0.54
N SER A 410 31.70 -0.06 -1.85
CA SER A 410 32.31 1.14 -2.42
C SER A 410 31.60 2.44 -2.00
N LEU A 411 30.27 2.42 -1.85
CA LEU A 411 29.48 3.56 -1.39
C LEU A 411 29.62 3.80 0.11
N TYR A 412 29.75 2.73 0.89
CA TYR A 412 30.06 2.79 2.32
C TYR A 412 31.50 3.29 2.58
N GLY A 413 32.39 3.11 1.61
CA GLY A 413 33.81 3.45 1.73
C GLY A 413 34.70 2.26 2.15
N ALA A 414 34.17 1.03 2.09
CA ALA A 414 34.93 -0.18 2.33
C ALA A 414 35.65 -0.65 1.05
N LEU A 415 36.91 -1.06 1.20
CA LEU A 415 37.67 -1.70 0.13
C LEU A 415 37.34 -3.21 0.12
N PRO A 416 36.88 -3.78 -1.01
CA PRO A 416 36.60 -5.22 -1.09
C PRO A 416 37.84 -6.05 -0.72
N LEU A 417 37.62 -7.14 0.02
CA LEU A 417 38.67 -8.13 0.31
C LEU A 417 39.06 -8.92 -0.96
N GLN A 418 40.23 -9.57 -0.92
CA GLN A 418 40.72 -10.37 -2.03
C GLN A 418 39.76 -11.53 -2.38
N PRO A 419 39.65 -11.93 -3.66
CA PRO A 419 38.71 -12.96 -4.09
C PRO A 419 38.85 -14.31 -3.36
N GLU A 420 40.06 -14.68 -2.91
CA GLU A 420 40.28 -15.92 -2.16
C GLU A 420 39.55 -15.92 -0.80
N ASP A 421 39.54 -14.77 -0.11
CA ASP A 421 38.93 -14.58 1.22
C ASP A 421 37.48 -14.07 1.13
N ASN A 422 37.02 -13.74 -0.07
CA ASN A 422 35.71 -13.11 -0.33
C ASN A 422 35.00 -13.71 -1.57
N PRO A 423 34.71 -15.03 -1.55
CA PRO A 423 34.14 -15.72 -2.71
C PRO A 423 32.75 -15.20 -3.11
N LEU A 424 32.01 -14.62 -2.15
CA LEU A 424 30.68 -14.03 -2.37
C LEU A 424 30.72 -12.54 -2.76
N ARG A 425 31.92 -11.91 -2.80
CA ARG A 425 32.13 -10.48 -3.10
C ARG A 425 31.35 -9.52 -2.19
N ASN A 426 31.08 -9.94 -0.97
CA ASN A 426 30.25 -9.20 -0.03
C ASN A 426 30.99 -8.77 1.24
N LEU A 427 32.29 -9.01 1.32
CA LEU A 427 33.16 -8.56 2.39
C LEU A 427 34.09 -7.43 1.93
N GLY A 428 34.27 -6.44 2.79
CA GLY A 428 35.24 -5.37 2.62
C GLY A 428 35.86 -4.93 3.94
N ALA A 429 36.85 -4.06 3.85
CA ALA A 429 37.60 -3.55 4.99
C ALA A 429 37.60 -2.02 5.00
N VAL A 430 37.43 -1.45 6.19
CA VAL A 430 37.69 -0.04 6.48
C VAL A 430 38.78 0.03 7.54
N VAL A 431 39.85 0.78 7.25
CA VAL A 431 40.92 1.04 8.22
C VAL A 431 40.95 2.53 8.49
N TYR A 432 40.60 2.91 9.71
CA TYR A 432 40.60 4.32 10.14
C TYR A 432 41.15 4.43 11.55
N GLY A 433 42.08 5.36 11.78
CA GLY A 433 42.69 5.56 13.10
C GLY A 433 43.39 4.32 13.68
N GLY A 434 43.91 3.43 12.82
CA GLY A 434 44.58 2.19 13.24
C GLY A 434 43.66 1.02 13.58
N LYS A 435 42.33 1.20 13.58
CA LYS A 435 41.35 0.12 13.80
C LYS A 435 40.92 -0.50 12.47
N LYS A 436 40.91 -1.83 12.40
CA LYS A 436 40.46 -2.64 11.26
C LYS A 436 39.00 -3.05 11.47
N THR A 437 38.12 -2.54 10.62
CA THR A 437 36.69 -2.89 10.63
C THR A 437 36.36 -3.76 9.43
N LEU A 438 35.81 -4.94 9.69
CA LEU A 438 35.21 -5.80 8.66
C LEU A 438 33.83 -5.26 8.30
N VAL A 439 33.51 -5.20 7.01
CA VAL A 439 32.19 -4.79 6.51
C VAL A 439 31.60 -5.95 5.73
N LEU A 440 30.44 -6.43 6.17
CA LEU A 440 29.65 -7.47 5.52
C LEU A 440 28.42 -6.84 4.89
N VAL A 441 28.22 -7.02 3.59
CA VAL A 441 26.98 -6.68 2.91
C VAL A 441 26.12 -7.94 2.81
N ASP A 442 24.91 -7.89 3.38
CA ASP A 442 23.99 -9.02 3.29
C ASP A 442 23.29 -9.05 1.92
N SER A 443 22.75 -10.20 1.59
CA SER A 443 22.04 -10.42 0.34
C SER A 443 20.67 -9.73 0.38
N PRO A 444 20.26 -8.99 -0.67
CA PRO A 444 18.91 -8.46 -0.79
C PRO A 444 17.83 -9.56 -0.82
N ASN A 445 18.19 -10.80 -1.19
CA ASN A 445 17.31 -11.99 -1.18
C ASN A 445 17.12 -12.64 0.21
N LYS A 446 17.62 -12.01 1.28
CA LYS A 446 17.58 -12.58 2.64
C LYS A 446 17.18 -11.52 3.64
N LEU A 447 16.49 -11.96 4.69
CA LEU A 447 16.33 -11.14 5.89
C LEU A 447 17.62 -11.20 6.69
N THR A 448 18.18 -10.04 7.00
CA THR A 448 19.31 -9.91 7.93
C THR A 448 18.79 -10.20 9.34
N GLY A 449 19.26 -11.32 9.89
CA GLY A 449 18.76 -11.90 11.13
C GLY A 449 19.85 -12.37 12.08
N ASP A 450 19.47 -13.06 13.16
CA ASP A 450 20.41 -13.61 14.17
C ASP A 450 21.52 -14.45 13.51
N ALA A 451 21.17 -15.30 12.54
CA ALA A 451 22.13 -16.13 11.83
C ALA A 451 23.17 -15.31 11.04
N THR A 452 22.75 -14.21 10.39
CA THR A 452 23.68 -13.30 9.70
C THR A 452 24.60 -12.62 10.70
N LEU A 453 24.07 -12.13 11.82
CA LEU A 453 24.86 -11.43 12.84
C LEU A 453 25.90 -12.36 13.48
N ARG A 454 25.52 -13.58 13.85
CA ARG A 454 26.46 -14.60 14.38
C ARG A 454 27.56 -14.94 13.38
N LYS A 455 27.20 -15.07 12.11
CA LYS A 455 28.18 -15.30 11.04
C LYS A 455 29.15 -14.13 10.90
N ALA A 456 28.66 -12.90 10.94
CA ALA A 456 29.49 -11.70 10.87
C ALA A 456 30.47 -11.61 12.06
N ILE A 457 29.99 -11.92 13.27
CA ILE A 457 30.84 -12.00 14.47
C ILE A 457 31.90 -13.09 14.31
N ALA A 458 31.53 -14.29 13.86
CA ALA A 458 32.50 -15.37 13.64
C ALA A 458 33.58 -15.00 12.61
N GLN A 459 33.19 -14.30 11.53
CA GLN A 459 34.14 -13.79 10.55
C GLN A 459 35.03 -12.69 11.14
N ARG A 460 34.50 -11.81 11.99
CA ARG A 460 35.30 -10.83 12.72
C ARG A 460 36.39 -11.50 13.56
N GLU A 461 36.09 -12.59 14.26
CA GLU A 461 37.07 -13.24 15.15
C GLU A 461 38.14 -14.04 14.39
N HIS A 462 37.79 -14.67 13.27
CA HIS A 462 38.65 -15.69 12.66
C HIS A 462 39.21 -15.32 11.28
N LEU A 463 38.53 -14.48 10.50
CA LEU A 463 38.96 -14.17 9.14
C LEU A 463 40.22 -13.30 9.16
N LEU A 464 41.26 -13.70 8.42
CA LEU A 464 42.50 -12.93 8.23
C LEU A 464 43.19 -12.52 9.55
N GLY A 465 43.11 -13.38 10.57
CA GLY A 465 43.74 -13.14 11.87
C GLY A 465 42.93 -12.25 12.81
N GLY A 466 41.67 -11.96 12.47
CA GLY A 466 40.74 -11.23 13.32
C GLY A 466 40.67 -9.72 13.04
N TRP A 467 39.54 -9.13 13.41
CA TRP A 467 39.17 -7.74 13.16
C TRP A 467 38.73 -7.05 14.46
N ASP A 468 38.94 -5.74 14.56
CA ASP A 468 38.58 -4.98 15.76
C ASP A 468 37.07 -4.79 15.89
N ARG A 469 36.37 -4.68 14.77
CA ARG A 469 34.91 -4.46 14.68
C ARG A 469 34.34 -5.11 13.43
N VAL A 470 33.03 -5.32 13.42
CA VAL A 470 32.27 -5.72 12.23
C VAL A 470 31.03 -4.85 12.04
N VAL A 471 30.81 -4.43 10.81
CA VAL A 471 29.61 -3.71 10.36
C VAL A 471 28.83 -4.62 9.41
N VAL A 472 27.55 -4.80 9.66
CA VAL A 472 26.62 -5.54 8.79
C VAL A 472 25.71 -4.55 8.08
N LEU A 473 25.76 -4.51 6.75
CA LEU A 473 24.90 -3.71 5.89
C LEU A 473 23.78 -4.59 5.36
N GLY A 474 22.55 -4.40 5.85
CA GLY A 474 21.38 -5.20 5.51
C GLY A 474 20.36 -4.42 4.69
N TRP A 475 19.64 -5.12 3.82
CA TRP A 475 18.59 -4.55 2.98
C TRP A 475 17.20 -4.66 3.61
N ASN A 476 16.93 -5.82 4.18
CA ASN A 476 15.71 -6.20 4.87
C ASN A 476 16.14 -6.90 6.16
N PHE A 477 15.34 -6.82 7.21
CA PHE A 477 15.72 -7.37 8.51
C PHE A 477 14.63 -8.29 9.04
N GLU A 478 15.04 -9.29 9.81
CA GLU A 478 14.10 -10.04 10.64
C GLU A 478 13.42 -9.08 11.61
N PRO A 479 12.11 -9.21 11.86
CA PRO A 479 11.44 -8.27 12.74
C PRO A 479 12.01 -8.24 14.17
N SER A 480 12.52 -9.37 14.66
CA SER A 480 13.17 -9.50 15.97
C SER A 480 14.64 -9.04 16.00
N ILE A 481 15.15 -8.39 14.94
CA ILE A 481 16.57 -8.02 14.83
C ILE A 481 17.07 -7.20 16.02
N GLY A 482 16.23 -6.30 16.56
CA GLY A 482 16.58 -5.51 17.74
C GLY A 482 16.91 -6.40 18.94
N GLN A 483 16.10 -7.44 19.18
CA GLN A 483 16.33 -8.41 20.24
C GLN A 483 17.59 -9.24 20.01
N SER A 484 17.84 -9.64 18.76
CA SER A 484 19.05 -10.38 18.40
C SER A 484 20.30 -9.53 18.68
N ILE A 485 20.28 -8.25 18.32
CA ILE A 485 21.38 -7.30 18.60
C ILE A 485 21.58 -7.16 20.12
N THR A 486 20.50 -6.95 20.89
CA THR A 486 20.57 -6.84 22.35
C THR A 486 21.06 -8.11 23.01
N ALA A 487 20.59 -9.29 22.56
CA ALA A 487 20.97 -10.58 23.11
C ALA A 487 22.43 -10.94 22.83
N LEU A 488 22.96 -10.55 21.67
CA LEU A 488 24.38 -10.71 21.34
C LEU A 488 25.27 -9.80 22.20
N ASN A 489 24.74 -8.64 22.63
CA ASN A 489 25.40 -7.67 23.51
C ASN A 489 26.87 -7.41 23.14
N ASP A 490 27.13 -7.23 21.84
CA ASP A 490 28.49 -7.11 21.31
C ASP A 490 28.80 -5.66 20.93
N PRO A 491 29.63 -4.92 21.70
CA PRO A 491 29.94 -3.52 21.41
C PRO A 491 30.80 -3.34 20.15
N ARG A 492 31.34 -4.44 19.59
CA ARG A 492 32.14 -4.48 18.35
C ARG A 492 31.31 -4.90 17.12
N LEU A 493 29.99 -5.07 17.26
CA LEU A 493 29.04 -5.27 16.17
C LEU A 493 28.26 -3.97 15.91
N GLU A 494 28.11 -3.62 14.64
CA GLU A 494 27.27 -2.52 14.19
C GLU A 494 26.40 -2.99 13.02
N VAL A 495 25.12 -2.60 13.01
CA VAL A 495 24.16 -3.03 11.99
C VAL A 495 23.54 -1.80 11.36
N LEU A 496 23.66 -1.69 10.04
CA LEU A 496 23.17 -0.56 9.27
C LEU A 496 22.29 -1.02 8.10
N VAL A 497 21.30 -0.20 7.79
CA VAL A 497 20.33 -0.34 6.72
C VAL A 497 20.88 0.26 5.44
N ILE A 498 20.80 -0.51 4.36
CA ILE A 498 21.06 -0.07 3.01
C ILE A 498 19.79 0.65 2.52
N PRO A 499 19.88 1.89 2.01
CA PRO A 499 18.70 2.62 1.53
C PRO A 499 17.94 1.82 0.46
N PRO A 500 16.61 1.64 0.61
CA PRO A 500 15.83 0.82 -0.33
C PRO A 500 15.81 1.42 -1.74
N ASP A 501 16.03 2.73 -1.87
CA ASP A 501 16.07 3.45 -3.13
C ASP A 501 17.47 3.51 -3.78
N LEU A 502 18.46 2.82 -3.21
CA LEU A 502 19.84 2.86 -3.69
C LEU A 502 19.98 2.45 -5.16
N LEU A 503 19.25 1.42 -5.57
CA LEU A 503 19.29 0.89 -6.93
C LEU A 503 18.79 1.90 -7.97
N ASP A 504 17.74 2.62 -7.61
CA ASP A 504 17.15 3.65 -8.44
C ASP A 504 18.03 4.91 -8.53
N ARG A 505 18.74 5.25 -7.44
CA ARG A 505 19.75 6.31 -7.46
C ARG A 505 20.90 6.00 -8.42
N LEU A 506 21.35 4.74 -8.47
CA LEU A 506 22.40 4.27 -9.39
C LEU A 506 21.99 4.46 -10.86
N ARG A 507 20.69 4.34 -11.16
CA ARG A 507 20.14 4.56 -12.52
C ARG A 507 20.13 6.04 -12.94
N LYS A 508 19.76 6.96 -12.06
CA LYS A 508 19.53 8.39 -12.39
C LYS A 508 20.78 9.28 -12.35
N LYS A 509 21.72 9.05 -11.42
CA LYS A 509 22.86 9.96 -11.18
C LYS A 509 24.18 9.46 -11.78
N GLY A 510 24.24 9.25 -13.10
CA GLY A 510 25.50 9.23 -13.86
C GLY A 510 26.69 8.43 -13.31
N GLY A 511 26.46 7.34 -12.57
CA GLY A 511 27.50 6.44 -12.05
C GLY A 511 27.79 6.55 -10.54
N ILE A 512 28.48 5.53 -10.03
CA ILE A 512 28.84 5.32 -8.61
C ILE A 512 29.58 6.53 -8.01
N GLU A 513 30.41 7.21 -8.80
CA GLU A 513 31.23 8.34 -8.34
C GLU A 513 30.42 9.54 -7.87
N LYS A 514 29.25 9.82 -8.49
CA LYS A 514 28.38 10.93 -8.08
C LYS A 514 27.57 10.62 -6.83
N LEU A 515 27.43 9.35 -6.46
CA LEU A 515 26.67 8.89 -5.30
C LEU A 515 27.54 8.69 -4.06
N ARG A 516 28.86 8.55 -4.22
CA ARG A 516 29.80 8.52 -3.09
C ARG A 516 29.63 9.78 -2.24
N GLY A 517 29.48 9.58 -0.93
CA GLY A 517 29.21 10.66 0.04
C GLY A 517 27.76 11.19 0.08
N GLN A 518 26.89 10.78 -0.87
CA GLN A 518 25.46 11.11 -0.85
C GLN A 518 24.60 9.97 -0.31
N VAL A 519 25.09 8.72 -0.42
CA VAL A 519 24.44 7.54 0.16
C VAL A 519 24.84 7.43 1.61
N ARG A 520 23.86 7.37 2.51
CA ARG A 520 24.05 7.20 3.95
C ARG A 520 23.48 5.86 4.37
N PHE A 521 24.21 5.16 5.24
CA PHE A 521 23.83 3.89 5.82
C PHE A 521 23.43 4.15 7.27
N SER A 522 22.31 3.57 7.69
CA SER A 522 21.50 4.08 8.80
C SER A 522 21.27 3.00 9.85
N SER A 523 21.27 3.29 11.14
CA SER A 523 21.02 2.26 12.16
C SER A 523 19.53 1.87 12.22
N LEU A 524 19.22 0.65 12.69
CA LEU A 524 17.85 0.09 12.75
C LEU A 524 16.97 0.73 13.83
N GLN A 525 15.80 1.26 13.48
CA GLN A 525 14.82 1.64 14.51
C GLN A 525 14.44 0.43 15.37
N TYR A 526 14.22 0.66 16.67
CA TYR A 526 13.80 -0.39 17.60
C TYR A 526 12.76 0.11 18.61
N LEU A 527 12.00 -0.84 19.12
CA LEU A 527 10.98 -0.66 20.14
C LEU A 527 11.45 -1.33 21.44
N THR A 528 11.09 -0.76 22.58
CA THR A 528 11.13 -1.45 23.88
C THR A 528 9.74 -1.40 24.52
N ILE A 529 9.41 -2.46 25.26
CA ILE A 529 8.16 -2.59 26.00
C ILE A 529 8.47 -2.88 27.47
N LYS A 530 7.56 -2.51 28.36
CA LYS A 530 7.59 -2.92 29.76
C LYS A 530 7.26 -4.42 29.86
N PRO A 531 7.65 -5.10 30.96
CA PRO A 531 7.29 -6.50 31.15
C PRO A 531 5.78 -6.71 31.01
N VAL A 532 5.38 -7.56 30.07
CA VAL A 532 3.99 -7.94 29.85
C VAL A 532 3.45 -8.61 31.11
N ARG A 533 2.31 -8.11 31.58
CA ARG A 533 1.61 -8.68 32.73
C ARG A 533 0.45 -9.53 32.25
N ARG A 534 0.26 -10.64 32.94
CA ARG A 534 -0.74 -11.65 32.64
C ARG A 534 -1.45 -12.03 33.94
N GLN A 535 -2.77 -11.90 33.96
CA GLN A 535 -3.60 -12.26 35.11
C GLN A 535 -4.73 -13.17 34.67
N ARG A 536 -4.90 -14.30 35.35
CA ARG A 536 -6.00 -15.24 35.05
C ARG A 536 -7.30 -14.77 35.71
N SER A 537 -8.41 -14.89 34.97
CA SER A 537 -9.77 -14.69 35.46
C SER A 537 -10.69 -15.76 34.85
N GLY A 538 -10.89 -16.86 35.57
CA GLY A 538 -11.69 -18.00 35.08
C GLY A 538 -11.08 -18.70 33.86
N ASP A 539 -11.83 -18.72 32.76
CA ASP A 539 -11.44 -19.28 31.45
C ASP A 539 -10.77 -18.25 30.52
N GLU A 540 -10.62 -17.01 30.99
CA GLU A 540 -9.90 -15.94 30.30
C GLU A 540 -8.64 -15.51 31.07
N GLU A 541 -7.78 -14.80 30.36
CA GLU A 541 -6.61 -14.11 30.90
C GLU A 541 -6.62 -12.67 30.44
N GLN A 542 -6.38 -11.75 31.36
CA GLN A 542 -6.12 -10.36 31.05
C GLN A 542 -4.63 -10.20 30.75
N LEU A 543 -4.32 -9.61 29.59
CA LEU A 543 -2.98 -9.18 29.22
C LEU A 543 -2.89 -7.65 29.29
N GLN A 544 -1.83 -7.18 29.92
CA GLN A 544 -1.44 -5.76 29.97
C GLN A 544 -0.07 -5.61 29.31
N VAL A 545 -0.04 -4.90 28.19
CA VAL A 545 1.16 -4.62 27.38
C VAL A 545 1.36 -3.12 27.34
N ALA A 546 2.52 -2.63 27.79
CA ALA A 546 2.81 -1.21 27.79
C ALA A 546 4.08 -0.92 27.00
N LEU A 547 3.99 0.06 26.09
CA LEU A 547 5.15 0.60 25.39
C LEU A 547 6.06 1.32 26.39
N ASP A 548 7.38 1.19 26.18
CA ASP A 548 8.37 1.84 27.02
C ASP A 548 9.10 2.94 26.25
N ASN A 549 9.67 2.60 25.09
CA ASN A 549 10.36 3.58 24.25
C ASN A 549 10.36 3.18 22.77
N TYR A 550 10.40 4.17 21.88
CA TYR A 550 10.62 3.96 20.46
C TYR A 550 11.81 4.80 19.99
N VAL A 551 12.80 4.14 19.38
CA VAL A 551 14.02 4.82 18.96
C VAL A 551 14.09 4.86 17.45
N LEU A 552 13.84 6.05 16.89
CA LEU A 552 14.11 6.35 15.49
C LEU A 552 15.61 6.60 15.32
N LEU A 553 16.36 5.56 14.95
CA LEU A 553 17.83 5.64 14.91
C LEU A 553 18.38 6.43 13.72
N SER A 554 17.63 6.56 12.63
CA SER A 554 18.11 7.26 11.43
C SER A 554 17.14 8.29 10.84
N PRO A 555 16.87 9.40 11.57
CA PRO A 555 16.12 10.53 11.05
C PRO A 555 16.73 11.13 9.77
N GLU A 556 18.03 10.94 9.54
CA GLU A 556 18.73 11.37 8.32
C GLU A 556 18.39 10.56 7.07
N ALA A 557 17.87 9.33 7.21
CA ALA A 557 17.41 8.52 6.08
C ALA A 557 16.07 9.03 5.52
N ILE A 558 15.34 9.79 6.32
CA ILE A 558 14.05 10.35 5.93
C ILE A 558 14.30 11.54 5.02
N ASN A 559 13.54 11.60 3.92
CA ASN A 559 13.66 12.64 2.90
C ASN A 559 13.04 13.98 3.37
N LEU A 560 13.62 14.54 4.43
CA LEU A 560 13.30 15.84 5.02
C LEU A 560 14.40 16.84 4.66
N ASP A 561 14.00 18.09 4.50
CA ASP A 561 14.98 19.18 4.55
C ASP A 561 15.54 19.37 5.98
N GLU A 562 16.53 20.23 6.10
CA GLU A 562 17.26 20.42 7.35
C GLU A 562 16.40 21.03 8.47
N ASP A 563 15.44 21.89 8.14
CA ASP A 563 14.53 22.49 9.13
C ASP A 563 13.55 21.44 9.68
N ASN A 564 12.91 20.69 8.80
CA ASN A 564 12.01 19.60 9.16
C ASN A 564 12.74 18.50 9.95
N ARG A 565 13.98 18.18 9.60
CA ARG A 565 14.80 17.21 10.36
C ARG A 565 15.07 17.68 11.79
N ARG A 566 15.36 18.96 12.01
CA ARG A 566 15.57 19.51 13.36
C ARG A 566 14.30 19.45 14.20
N LYS A 567 13.14 19.75 13.60
CA LYS A 567 11.83 19.62 14.25
C LYS A 567 11.54 18.17 14.64
N LEU A 568 11.79 17.22 13.74
CA LEU A 568 11.64 15.80 14.03
C LEU A 568 12.52 15.34 15.19
N LEU A 569 13.81 15.69 15.18
CA LEU A 569 14.74 15.33 16.25
C LEU A 569 14.31 15.88 17.60
N LYS A 570 13.72 17.08 17.64
CA LYS A 570 13.18 17.68 18.86
C LYS A 570 12.03 16.85 19.45
N VAL A 571 11.11 16.40 18.60
CA VAL A 571 9.99 15.53 19.03
C VAL A 571 10.51 14.16 19.44
N ALA A 572 11.36 13.53 18.63
CA ALA A 572 11.92 12.20 18.90
C ALA A 572 12.63 12.11 20.25
N ASN A 573 13.36 13.16 20.65
CA ASN A 573 14.08 13.22 21.92
C ASN A 573 13.18 13.55 23.12
N ALA A 574 12.10 14.31 22.91
CA ALA A 574 11.20 14.74 23.98
C ALA A 574 10.09 13.73 24.25
N GLU A 575 9.53 13.15 23.19
CA GLU A 575 8.38 12.27 23.22
C GLU A 575 8.48 11.20 22.12
N PRO A 576 9.36 10.20 22.30
CA PRO A 576 9.65 9.20 21.27
C PRO A 576 8.43 8.40 20.80
N LEU A 577 7.51 8.07 21.72
CA LEU A 577 6.29 7.31 21.41
C LEU A 577 5.30 8.10 20.54
N ALA A 578 5.38 9.44 20.49
CA ALA A 578 4.54 10.24 19.59
C ALA A 578 4.86 10.04 18.10
N LEU A 579 5.98 9.38 17.79
CA LEU A 579 6.34 8.99 16.43
C LEU A 579 5.56 7.77 15.95
N ILE A 580 4.91 7.02 16.84
CA ILE A 580 4.16 5.81 16.49
C ILE A 580 2.84 6.23 15.84
N GLU A 581 2.58 5.72 14.63
CA GLU A 581 1.37 5.96 13.85
C GLU A 581 0.33 4.87 14.05
N TYR A 582 0.79 3.64 14.27
CA TYR A 582 -0.02 2.44 14.49
C TYR A 582 0.77 1.45 15.34
N TRP A 583 0.11 0.70 16.20
CA TRP A 583 0.70 -0.45 16.85
C TRP A 583 -0.34 -1.53 17.14
N ALA A 584 0.14 -2.76 17.27
CA ALA A 584 -0.68 -3.92 17.47
C ALA A 584 0.00 -4.95 18.37
N VAL A 585 -0.81 -5.84 18.94
CA VAL A 585 -0.36 -6.94 19.79
C VAL A 585 -0.87 -8.27 19.25
N ASP A 586 0.06 -9.22 19.11
CA ASP A 586 -0.20 -10.64 18.92
C ASP A 586 0.10 -11.37 20.24
N PRO A 587 -0.92 -11.88 20.96
CA PRO A 587 -0.73 -12.55 22.25
C PRO A 587 -0.11 -13.96 22.11
N ASP A 588 -0.12 -14.55 20.91
CA ASP A 588 0.26 -15.95 20.65
C ASP A 588 1.05 -16.09 19.34
N TYR A 589 2.07 -15.24 19.18
CA TYR A 589 2.88 -15.21 17.97
C TYR A 589 3.57 -16.55 17.71
N ASP A 590 3.39 -17.10 16.52
CA ASP A 590 3.97 -18.40 16.12
C ASP A 590 5.43 -18.29 15.64
N GLY A 591 5.91 -17.07 15.35
CA GLY A 591 7.24 -16.84 14.78
C GLY A 591 7.27 -16.75 13.26
N ALA A 592 6.12 -16.85 12.59
CA ALA A 592 5.98 -16.79 11.14
C ALA A 592 5.07 -15.63 10.70
N VAL A 593 3.81 -15.58 11.16
CA VAL A 593 2.84 -14.56 10.74
C VAL A 593 2.30 -13.83 11.97
N PHE A 594 2.45 -12.50 11.98
CA PHE A 594 1.94 -11.66 13.05
C PHE A 594 0.42 -11.52 12.93
N ARG A 595 -0.32 -11.85 14.00
CA ARG A 595 -1.78 -11.75 14.07
C ARG A 595 -2.17 -10.55 14.94
N SER A 596 -2.74 -9.52 14.34
CA SER A 596 -3.07 -8.28 15.03
C SER A 596 -4.36 -8.46 15.84
N VAL A 597 -4.30 -8.97 17.07
CA VAL A 597 -5.49 -9.29 17.89
C VAL A 597 -6.03 -8.08 18.67
N TRP A 598 -5.18 -7.08 18.86
CA TRP A 598 -5.50 -5.76 19.40
C TRP A 598 -4.70 -4.73 18.59
N GLN A 599 -5.31 -3.59 18.25
CA GLN A 599 -4.60 -2.47 17.61
C GLN A 599 -5.01 -1.11 18.15
N ASP A 600 -4.08 -0.16 18.06
CA ASP A 600 -4.37 1.27 18.19
C ASP A 600 -3.53 2.09 17.19
N TYR A 601 -4.01 3.29 16.88
CA TYR A 601 -3.38 4.17 15.91
C TYR A 601 -3.75 5.63 16.10
N ARG A 602 -2.85 6.51 15.66
CA ARG A 602 -3.10 7.96 15.65
C ARG A 602 -4.37 8.29 14.88
N GLY A 603 -5.21 9.12 15.50
CA GLY A 603 -6.56 9.44 15.04
C GLY A 603 -7.66 8.65 15.75
N ASN A 604 -7.34 7.53 16.41
CA ASN A 604 -8.27 6.81 17.28
C ASN A 604 -8.45 7.57 18.60
N THR A 605 -9.42 8.46 18.62
CA THR A 605 -9.70 9.34 19.78
C THR A 605 -10.66 8.73 20.79
N ALA A 606 -11.07 7.46 20.59
CA ALA A 606 -12.10 6.83 21.41
C ALA A 606 -11.71 6.81 22.91
N ASN A 607 -10.42 6.72 23.22
CA ASN A 607 -9.91 6.50 24.57
C ASN A 607 -9.40 7.77 25.26
N ASP A 608 -8.74 8.66 24.53
CA ASP A 608 -7.97 9.78 25.09
C ASP A 608 -8.30 11.15 24.47
N ASP A 609 -9.17 11.20 23.45
CA ASP A 609 -9.48 12.40 22.68
C ASP A 609 -8.23 13.07 22.04
N ASP A 610 -7.10 12.36 21.88
CA ASP A 610 -5.85 12.85 21.29
C ASP A 610 -5.58 12.27 19.88
N PRO A 611 -5.79 13.05 18.80
CA PRO A 611 -5.60 12.53 17.44
C PRO A 611 -4.12 12.41 17.03
N LEU A 612 -3.17 12.92 17.82
CA LEU A 612 -1.74 12.95 17.48
C LEU A 612 -0.93 11.89 18.23
N ARG A 613 -1.56 11.09 19.08
CA ARG A 613 -0.90 10.05 19.86
C ARG A 613 -1.65 8.72 19.73
N VAL A 614 -0.94 7.66 20.08
CA VAL A 614 -1.53 6.37 20.36
C VAL A 614 -1.64 6.22 21.87
N VAL A 615 -2.59 5.41 22.33
CA VAL A 615 -2.51 4.90 23.69
C VAL A 615 -1.24 4.06 23.83
N THR A 616 -0.57 4.18 24.97
CA THR A 616 0.72 3.51 25.20
C THR A 616 0.58 2.23 25.99
N GLU A 617 -0.64 1.84 26.32
CA GLU A 617 -0.97 0.65 27.10
C GLU A 617 -2.18 -0.05 26.50
N ALA A 618 -2.02 -1.34 26.20
CA ALA A 618 -3.07 -2.23 25.75
C ALA A 618 -3.51 -3.11 26.93
N ASN A 619 -4.81 -3.12 27.20
CA ASN A 619 -5.44 -3.97 28.22
C ASN A 619 -6.58 -4.75 27.58
N PHE A 620 -6.43 -6.07 27.42
CA PHE A 620 -7.45 -6.89 26.76
C PHE A 620 -7.45 -8.33 27.28
N ASN A 621 -8.59 -9.00 27.11
CA ASN A 621 -8.78 -10.40 27.50
C ASN A 621 -8.49 -11.33 26.33
N VAL A 622 -7.93 -12.49 26.65
CA VAL A 622 -7.69 -13.62 25.72
C VAL A 622 -8.11 -14.95 26.38
N PRO A 623 -8.44 -15.99 25.61
CA PRO A 623 -8.76 -17.32 26.16
C PRO A 623 -7.59 -17.88 26.97
N HIS A 624 -7.82 -18.49 28.13
CA HIS A 624 -6.74 -19.01 28.98
C HIS A 624 -5.87 -20.06 28.28
N LYS A 625 -4.54 -19.96 28.48
CA LYS A 625 -3.54 -20.90 27.91
C LYS A 625 -2.62 -21.39 29.01
N ALA A 626 -2.70 -22.65 29.44
CA ALA A 626 -1.94 -23.14 30.60
C ALA A 626 -0.40 -22.93 30.55
N GLY A 627 0.19 -22.88 29.36
CA GLY A 627 1.63 -22.74 29.14
C GLY A 627 2.10 -21.29 28.96
N GLU A 628 3.28 -21.16 28.35
CA GLU A 628 3.87 -19.88 27.99
C GLU A 628 3.12 -19.22 26.82
N ARG A 629 3.09 -17.89 26.83
CA ARG A 629 2.66 -17.07 25.70
C ARG A 629 3.86 -16.38 25.08
N ARG A 630 3.93 -16.39 23.75
CA ARG A 630 4.90 -15.60 23.00
C ARG A 630 4.17 -14.36 22.51
N VAL A 631 4.24 -13.29 23.28
CA VAL A 631 3.56 -12.03 22.96
C VAL A 631 4.46 -11.22 22.02
N CYS A 632 4.00 -10.91 20.81
CA CYS A 632 4.68 -10.00 19.89
C CYS A 632 3.96 -8.66 19.87
N VAL A 633 4.72 -7.58 19.90
CA VAL A 633 4.26 -6.20 19.74
C VAL A 633 4.88 -5.63 18.49
N ARG A 634 4.05 -5.11 17.59
CA ARG A 634 4.49 -4.42 16.37
C ARG A 634 4.09 -2.97 16.42
N VAL A 635 5.01 -2.08 16.07
CA VAL A 635 4.74 -0.65 15.87
C VAL A 635 5.10 -0.25 14.45
N VAL A 636 4.40 0.73 13.92
CA VAL A 636 4.71 1.43 12.68
C VAL A 636 4.77 2.92 12.97
N ASP A 637 5.85 3.59 12.58
CA ASP A 637 5.98 5.03 12.77
C ASP A 637 5.30 5.86 11.68
N VAL A 638 5.26 7.18 11.88
CA VAL A 638 4.68 8.16 10.95
C VAL A 638 5.32 8.19 9.56
N PHE A 639 6.45 7.51 9.37
CA PHE A 639 7.14 7.37 8.08
C PHE A 639 6.95 5.97 7.47
N GLY A 640 6.21 5.09 8.14
CA GLY A 640 5.93 3.72 7.71
C GLY A 640 7.04 2.72 8.00
N PHE A 641 7.97 3.04 8.91
CA PHE A 641 8.96 2.06 9.38
C PHE A 641 8.38 1.20 10.48
N GLU A 642 8.63 -0.11 10.38
CA GLU A 642 8.12 -1.10 11.33
C GLU A 642 9.22 -1.46 12.34
N ALA A 643 8.81 -1.78 13.57
CA ALA A 643 9.66 -2.39 14.60
C ALA A 643 8.84 -3.38 15.44
N GLU A 644 9.49 -4.45 15.90
CA GLU A 644 8.84 -5.50 16.68
C GLU A 644 9.62 -5.89 17.94
N VAL A 645 8.87 -6.34 18.96
CA VAL A 645 9.40 -6.92 20.19
C VAL A 645 8.59 -8.15 20.56
N VAL A 646 9.28 -9.26 20.83
CA VAL A 646 8.68 -10.52 21.30
C VAL A 646 9.05 -10.81 22.74
N GLN A 647 8.08 -10.97 23.64
CA GLN A 647 8.31 -11.38 25.02
C GLN A 647 7.62 -12.72 25.30
N VAL A 648 8.37 -13.67 25.86
CA VAL A 648 7.81 -14.91 26.37
C VAL A 648 7.36 -14.68 27.81
N VAL A 649 6.07 -14.93 28.07
CA VAL A 649 5.43 -14.72 29.37
C VAL A 649 5.01 -16.07 29.94
N ALA A 650 5.50 -16.38 31.14
CA ALA A 650 5.20 -17.64 31.82
C ALA A 650 3.70 -17.80 32.12
N GLY A 651 3.28 -19.04 32.35
CA GLY A 651 1.94 -19.37 32.85
C GLY A 651 1.62 -18.63 34.15
N SER A 652 0.42 -18.08 34.26
CA SER A 652 -0.13 -17.60 35.53
C SER A 652 -0.31 -18.82 36.45
N ARG A 653 0.39 -18.83 37.61
CA ARG A 653 0.10 -19.81 38.66
C ARG A 653 -1.32 -19.54 39.19
N PRO A 654 -2.10 -20.60 39.52
CA PRO A 654 -3.46 -20.46 39.99
C PRO A 654 -3.56 -19.62 41.27
#